data_AF-A0AAJ0CSE0-F1
#
_entry.id   AF-A0AAJ0CSE0-F1
#
_cell.length_a   1.000
_cell.length_b   1.000
_cell.length_c   1.000
_cell.angle_alpha   90.00
_cell.angle_beta   90.00
_cell.angle_gamma   90.00
#
_symmetry.space_group_name_H-M   'P 1'
#
loop_
_entity.id
_entity.type
_entity.pdbx_description
1 polymer ?
#
loop_
_entity_poly.entity_id
_entity_poly.type
_entity_poly.pdbx_seq_one_letter_code
_entity_poly.pdbx_strand_id
1 'polypeptide(L)'
;MYRNAEGRLDMRKELSAVNTAGEEVQRPKYAACLVCRRSKIKCVWTPPDGRCRRCTQLGQECIRPDFHAGRQKGIKNKRVGLDKAVFQVQQAVKRARIGQQQTAEDDRVLSQMRALIGQIDGNEWSPDRLSTNQGSREDYASSSDDADELMHQPSRSDCAQQTEETLAVDGAENPLQLLARASYFQPSRDVRGQSPCTPRKKDVIPRSGNSESETLESFFSGAKENLDVGSDVDPIELGLVTEDEAESLFSYFHSNLAHTRWGLDPKLYSMSYTRSRSAFLCTSVLAASALFIPTASALSKRLSNHVTTLAHRVILRRHKSIEIVLAFMVNIPWMFPGVHSTDDEACVYISMATSVAIDLSLHKVIVSTDEVRQEGSTLALARGECLDTRTALALDGYPDMDPWAEKAKLLLRNRERCWISLFVLERGMSLARGRPFVVPVTRLIKDCDSWYDPKVDKPQDGHLVSMAVLRRDLDLLFSTVRGLCDGSQNPVSDGSLIAQTIQSSIERFFEQWYAKWGVTIGTGPQCHLPPYVDILVTHTRLSTYGGVINHPTAPMEVRRFFRTAGLSSALNVMRAAIRGESQLHSMPNNTAIMISFAACFALTLSSYTSDGSTLAPSIRKLINEAADVLERIGTVTKHRNGLSELYGKYLKQIVRKAAEQGGTAPSAPLQEARMSQAPELHQLRGASVHTPNDSDAFLNQPLLWPEPVQFSTMSDDQIAHVLNQPGNELESSFGGLSWDDMNNYNWLHWPEFL
;
A
#
# COMPACT_ATOMS: atom_id res chain seq x y z
N MET A 1 -8.67 -46.76 36.41
CA MET A 1 -9.81 -47.49 37.01
C MET A 1 -11.04 -47.20 36.17
N TYR A 2 -11.75 -48.26 35.76
CA TYR A 2 -12.97 -48.32 34.94
C TYR A 2 -12.91 -47.78 33.50
N ARG A 3 -12.43 -48.66 32.61
CA ARG A 3 -12.92 -48.86 31.23
C ARG A 3 -13.58 -50.25 31.17
N ASN A 4 -14.70 -50.35 30.45
CA ASN A 4 -15.27 -51.51 29.73
C ASN A 4 -16.76 -51.20 29.48
N ALA A 5 -17.46 -51.64 28.46
CA ALA A 5 -17.23 -52.32 27.17
C ALA A 5 -18.64 -52.32 26.52
N GLU A 6 -18.83 -52.24 25.20
CA GLU A 6 -19.15 -53.34 24.26
C GLU A 6 -19.73 -52.63 23.01
N GLY A 7 -19.48 -52.96 21.74
CA GLY A 7 -18.96 -54.17 21.13
C GLY A 7 -20.01 -54.81 20.22
N ARG A 8 -19.98 -54.54 18.90
CA ARG A 8 -20.31 -55.57 17.89
C ARG A 8 -19.72 -55.26 16.51
N LEU A 9 -18.77 -56.13 16.13
CA LEU A 9 -18.25 -56.34 14.79
C LEU A 9 -19.32 -56.99 13.89
N ASP A 10 -19.24 -56.78 12.56
CA ASP A 10 -18.85 -57.91 11.71
C ASP A 10 -18.25 -57.45 10.36
N MET A 11 -17.29 -58.23 9.90
CA MET A 11 -16.33 -57.96 8.84
C MET A 11 -16.34 -59.19 7.92
N ARG A 12 -16.53 -59.00 6.60
CA ARG A 12 -16.06 -59.91 5.53
C ARG A 12 -16.22 -59.17 4.19
N LYS A 13 -15.12 -58.63 3.66
CA LYS A 13 -14.13 -59.27 2.76
C LYS A 13 -14.59 -59.30 1.30
N GLU A 14 -14.02 -58.36 0.55
CA GLU A 14 -13.23 -58.55 -0.67
C GLU A 14 -13.46 -59.81 -1.50
N LEU A 15 -13.62 -59.59 -2.81
CA LEU A 15 -12.85 -60.28 -3.85
C LEU A 15 -12.82 -59.41 -5.12
N SER A 16 -11.59 -58.96 -5.44
CA SER A 16 -10.90 -58.86 -6.75
C SER A 16 -11.69 -58.55 -8.03
N ALA A 17 -11.15 -57.89 -9.04
CA ALA A 17 -9.93 -57.13 -9.31
C ALA A 17 -10.11 -56.63 -10.77
N VAL A 18 -9.10 -55.92 -11.28
CA VAL A 18 -8.73 -55.73 -12.69
C VAL A 18 -8.88 -54.28 -13.18
N ASN A 19 -7.74 -53.59 -13.13
CA ASN A 19 -7.38 -52.53 -14.06
C ASN A 19 -7.55 -53.03 -15.50
N THR A 20 -8.37 -52.34 -16.28
CA THR A 20 -8.13 -52.20 -17.72
C THR A 20 -8.48 -50.77 -18.09
N ALA A 21 -7.46 -50.03 -18.53
CA ALA A 21 -7.64 -48.83 -19.33
C ALA A 21 -8.43 -49.23 -20.57
N GLY A 22 -9.70 -48.85 -20.61
CA GLY A 22 -10.60 -49.06 -21.75
C GLY A 22 -11.19 -47.71 -22.12
N GLU A 23 -11.00 -47.31 -23.37
CA GLU A 23 -11.56 -46.13 -24.00
C GLU A 23 -13.05 -45.95 -23.60
N GLU A 24 -13.37 -44.87 -22.89
CA GLU A 24 -14.77 -44.48 -22.68
C GLU A 24 -15.38 -44.12 -24.03
N VAL A 25 -16.11 -45.06 -24.62
CA VAL A 25 -17.09 -44.77 -25.67
C VAL A 25 -18.10 -43.80 -25.08
N GLN A 26 -17.96 -42.52 -25.45
CA GLN A 26 -18.83 -41.43 -25.01
C GLN A 26 -20.29 -41.79 -25.29
N ARG A 27 -21.03 -42.17 -24.25
CA ARG A 27 -22.48 -42.31 -24.35
C ARG A 27 -23.06 -40.91 -24.61
N PRO A 28 -23.80 -40.70 -25.71
CA PRO A 28 -24.38 -39.39 -26.02
C PRO A 28 -25.18 -38.85 -24.84
N LYS A 29 -24.78 -37.67 -24.34
CA LYS A 29 -25.46 -36.96 -23.25
C LYS A 29 -26.79 -36.43 -23.76
N TYR A 30 -27.86 -37.18 -23.53
CA TYR A 30 -29.18 -36.78 -24.00
C TYR A 30 -29.97 -35.98 -22.94
N ALA A 31 -30.65 -34.90 -23.33
CA ALA A 31 -31.47 -34.05 -22.42
C ALA A 31 -32.69 -34.80 -21.85
N ALA A 32 -33.17 -34.54 -20.63
CA ALA A 32 -34.41 -35.19 -20.15
C ALA A 32 -35.64 -34.80 -21.02
N CYS A 33 -36.60 -35.72 -21.23
CA CYS A 33 -37.83 -35.40 -21.97
C CYS A 33 -38.70 -34.37 -21.22
N LEU A 34 -39.59 -33.68 -21.95
CA LEU A 34 -40.41 -32.60 -21.40
C LEU A 34 -41.29 -33.03 -20.21
N VAL A 35 -41.82 -34.26 -20.25
CA VAL A 35 -42.65 -34.83 -19.17
C VAL A 35 -41.81 -35.02 -17.90
N CYS A 36 -40.64 -35.67 -18.00
CA CYS A 36 -39.74 -35.86 -16.86
C CYS A 36 -39.19 -34.52 -16.34
N ARG A 37 -38.95 -33.56 -17.22
CA ARG A 37 -38.48 -32.21 -16.87
C ARG A 37 -39.54 -31.42 -16.09
N ARG A 38 -40.79 -31.41 -16.54
CA ARG A 38 -41.90 -30.73 -15.83
C ARG A 38 -42.18 -31.37 -14.48
N SER A 39 -42.03 -32.68 -14.36
CA SER A 39 -42.16 -33.39 -13.08
C SER A 39 -40.89 -33.44 -12.23
N LYS A 40 -39.79 -32.77 -12.63
CA LYS A 40 -38.48 -32.71 -11.92
C LYS A 40 -37.93 -34.05 -11.44
N ILE A 41 -38.00 -35.07 -12.29
CA ILE A 41 -37.61 -36.46 -11.97
C ILE A 41 -36.67 -37.03 -13.03
N LYS A 42 -35.86 -38.01 -12.64
CA LYS A 42 -34.81 -38.58 -13.49
C LYS A 42 -35.40 -39.26 -14.74
N CYS A 43 -34.98 -38.82 -15.92
CA CYS A 43 -35.39 -39.39 -17.20
C CYS A 43 -34.41 -40.51 -17.61
N VAL A 44 -34.85 -41.77 -17.50
CA VAL A 44 -34.04 -42.94 -17.88
C VAL A 44 -34.46 -43.41 -19.26
N TRP A 45 -33.51 -43.36 -20.20
CA TRP A 45 -33.71 -43.75 -21.59
C TRP A 45 -33.31 -45.19 -21.83
N THR A 46 -34.13 -45.92 -22.56
CA THR A 46 -33.90 -47.31 -22.96
C THR A 46 -34.06 -47.41 -24.48
N PRO A 47 -32.96 -47.56 -25.26
CA PRO A 47 -33.05 -47.96 -26.67
C PRO A 47 -33.57 -49.41 -26.73
N PRO A 48 -34.55 -49.78 -27.60
CA PRO A 48 -34.81 -49.25 -28.95
C PRO A 48 -36.13 -48.49 -29.13
N ASP A 49 -36.97 -48.34 -28.10
CA ASP A 49 -38.36 -47.90 -28.25
C ASP A 49 -38.57 -46.38 -28.43
N GLY A 50 -37.50 -45.61 -28.59
CA GLY A 50 -37.59 -44.16 -28.82
C GLY A 50 -38.30 -43.37 -27.70
N ARG A 51 -38.46 -43.95 -26.50
CA ARG A 51 -39.15 -43.33 -25.35
C ARG A 51 -38.42 -43.61 -24.04
N CYS A 52 -38.59 -42.73 -23.05
CA CYS A 52 -38.06 -42.97 -21.71
C CYS A 52 -38.98 -43.92 -20.92
N ARG A 53 -38.39 -44.71 -20.00
CA ARG A 53 -39.10 -45.76 -19.24
C ARG A 53 -40.41 -45.27 -18.60
N ARG A 54 -40.41 -44.04 -18.10
CA ARG A 54 -41.58 -43.44 -17.43
C ARG A 54 -42.68 -43.04 -18.41
N CYS A 55 -42.33 -42.44 -19.55
CA CYS A 55 -43.33 -42.09 -20.56
C CYS A 55 -43.98 -43.33 -21.16
N THR A 56 -43.23 -44.42 -21.31
CA THR A 56 -43.78 -45.73 -21.71
C THR A 56 -44.80 -46.25 -20.70
N GLN A 57 -44.48 -46.20 -19.40
CA GLN A 57 -45.41 -46.67 -18.35
C GLN A 57 -46.67 -45.81 -18.21
N LEU A 58 -46.55 -44.50 -18.42
CA LEU A 58 -47.67 -43.56 -18.27
C LEU A 58 -48.51 -43.42 -19.55
N GLY A 59 -48.12 -44.06 -20.66
CA GLY A 59 -48.78 -43.90 -21.96
C GLY A 59 -48.72 -42.46 -22.50
N GLN A 60 -47.74 -41.66 -22.06
CA GLN A 60 -47.62 -40.24 -22.41
C GLN A 60 -46.60 -40.03 -23.53
N GLU A 61 -46.82 -39.00 -24.34
CA GLU A 61 -45.93 -38.64 -25.43
C GLU A 61 -44.55 -38.20 -24.92
N CYS A 62 -43.49 -38.89 -25.36
CA CYS A 62 -42.12 -38.69 -24.86
C CYS A 62 -41.33 -37.73 -25.75
N ILE A 63 -41.73 -36.46 -25.78
CA ILE A 63 -41.04 -35.45 -26.59
C ILE A 63 -39.72 -35.05 -25.91
N ARG A 64 -38.61 -35.25 -26.62
CA ARG A 64 -37.27 -34.91 -26.15
C ARG A 64 -36.79 -33.63 -26.84
N PRO A 65 -36.51 -32.54 -26.11
CA PRO A 65 -35.93 -31.35 -26.71
C PRO A 65 -34.47 -31.61 -27.09
N ASP A 66 -34.00 -30.98 -28.16
CA ASP A 66 -32.60 -31.06 -28.58
C ASP A 66 -31.67 -30.63 -27.44
N PHE A 67 -30.62 -31.40 -27.21
CA PHE A 67 -29.64 -31.13 -26.17
C PHE A 67 -28.89 -29.83 -26.51
N HIS A 68 -29.20 -28.76 -25.78
CA HIS A 68 -28.39 -27.56 -25.79
C HIS A 68 -27.43 -27.66 -24.61
N ALA A 69 -26.16 -27.96 -24.90
CA ALA A 69 -25.11 -27.86 -23.89
C ALA A 69 -25.18 -26.47 -23.26
N GLY A 70 -25.36 -26.41 -21.94
CA GLY A 70 -25.24 -25.15 -21.22
C GLY A 70 -23.90 -24.48 -21.53
N ARG A 71 -23.95 -23.16 -21.68
CA ARG A 71 -22.87 -22.18 -21.84
C ARG A 71 -21.44 -22.77 -21.81
N GLN A 72 -20.85 -23.03 -22.97
CA GLN A 72 -19.40 -23.12 -23.09
C GLN A 72 -18.80 -21.71 -22.91
N LYS A 73 -17.82 -21.58 -22.01
CA LYS A 73 -17.01 -20.35 -21.90
C LYS A 73 -16.25 -20.16 -23.22
N GLY A 74 -16.46 -19.02 -23.89
CA GLY A 74 -15.48 -18.48 -24.84
C GLY A 74 -15.78 -18.45 -26.34
N ILE A 75 -17.03 -18.33 -26.81
CA ILE A 75 -17.30 -18.04 -28.24
C ILE A 75 -18.25 -16.84 -28.39
N LYS A 76 -17.80 -15.85 -29.19
CA LYS A 76 -18.42 -14.52 -29.38
C LYS A 76 -19.81 -14.61 -30.03
N ASN A 77 -20.72 -13.79 -29.55
CA ASN A 77 -22.14 -13.71 -29.92
C ASN A 77 -22.37 -13.55 -31.44
N LYS A 78 -23.30 -14.35 -31.97
CA LYS A 78 -24.00 -14.09 -33.22
C LYS A 78 -24.83 -12.82 -33.00
N ARG A 79 -24.58 -11.74 -33.75
CA ARG A 79 -25.28 -10.45 -33.62
C ARG A 79 -26.79 -10.66 -33.87
N VAL A 80 -27.66 -10.17 -32.98
CA VAL A 80 -29.12 -10.26 -33.11
C VAL A 80 -29.74 -8.88 -32.89
N GLY A 81 -30.85 -8.59 -33.56
CA GLY A 81 -31.56 -7.31 -33.41
C GLY A 81 -30.79 -6.12 -33.98
N LEU A 82 -30.73 -5.03 -33.23
CA LEU A 82 -30.14 -3.75 -33.65
C LEU A 82 -28.67 -3.89 -34.10
N ASP A 83 -27.88 -4.71 -33.42
CA ASP A 83 -26.46 -4.95 -33.77
C ASP A 83 -26.27 -5.62 -35.13
N LYS A 84 -27.25 -6.41 -35.57
CA LYS A 84 -27.24 -7.01 -36.91
C LYS A 84 -27.60 -5.95 -37.96
N ALA A 85 -28.56 -5.08 -37.67
CA ALA A 85 -28.96 -3.99 -38.55
C ALA A 85 -27.83 -2.96 -38.72
N VAL A 86 -27.18 -2.55 -37.63
CA VAL A 86 -26.02 -1.64 -37.67
C VAL A 86 -24.87 -2.25 -38.46
N PHE A 87 -24.59 -3.55 -38.29
CA PHE A 87 -23.56 -4.23 -39.06
C PHE A 87 -23.88 -4.31 -40.56
N GLN A 88 -25.14 -4.53 -40.93
CA GLN A 88 -25.59 -4.53 -42.31
C GLN A 88 -25.44 -3.14 -42.95
N VAL A 89 -25.83 -2.08 -42.23
CA VAL A 89 -25.65 -0.69 -42.68
C VAL A 89 -24.16 -0.35 -42.84
N GLN A 90 -23.32 -0.75 -41.89
CA GLN A 90 -21.87 -0.54 -41.97
C GLN A 90 -21.24 -1.28 -43.17
N GLN A 91 -21.67 -2.50 -43.47
CA GLN A 91 -21.18 -3.23 -44.65
C GLN A 91 -21.66 -2.60 -45.96
N ALA A 92 -22.92 -2.17 -46.05
CA ALA A 92 -23.47 -1.52 -47.24
C ALA A 92 -22.74 -0.19 -47.54
N VAL A 93 -22.48 0.63 -46.51
CA VAL A 93 -21.72 1.89 -46.65
C VAL A 93 -20.27 1.62 -47.06
N LYS A 94 -19.65 0.57 -46.51
CA LYS A 94 -18.27 0.21 -46.86
C LYS A 94 -18.14 -0.24 -48.32
N ARG A 95 -19.11 -1.00 -48.83
CA ARG A 95 -19.14 -1.41 -50.25
C ARG A 95 -19.39 -0.22 -51.19
N ALA A 96 -20.28 0.70 -50.80
CA ALA A 96 -20.57 1.92 -51.56
C ALA A 96 -19.36 2.88 -51.64
N ARG A 97 -18.54 2.98 -50.57
CA ARG A 97 -17.32 3.82 -50.57
C ARG A 97 -16.17 3.26 -51.42
N ILE A 98 -16.11 1.94 -51.61
CA ILE A 98 -15.01 1.27 -52.32
C ILE A 98 -15.34 1.08 -53.83
N GLY A 99 -16.54 1.48 -54.28
CA GLY A 99 -16.93 1.43 -55.70
C GLY A 99 -17.17 0.01 -56.24
N GLN A 100 -17.40 -0.98 -55.37
CA GLN A 100 -17.81 -2.33 -55.80
C GLN A 100 -19.30 -2.33 -56.20
N GLN A 101 -19.70 -3.24 -57.10
CA GLN A 101 -21.09 -3.39 -57.57
C GLN A 101 -22.06 -3.46 -56.38
N GLN A 102 -22.90 -2.43 -56.26
CA GLN A 102 -23.95 -2.36 -55.25
C GLN A 102 -24.99 -3.45 -55.53
N THR A 103 -25.34 -4.21 -54.50
CA THR A 103 -26.45 -5.18 -54.62
C THR A 103 -27.78 -4.47 -54.38
N ALA A 104 -28.87 -4.97 -54.98
CA ALA A 104 -30.21 -4.40 -54.80
C ALA A 104 -30.67 -4.36 -53.33
N GLU A 105 -30.08 -5.19 -52.47
CA GLU A 105 -30.33 -5.22 -51.03
C GLU A 105 -29.58 -4.10 -50.30
N ASP A 106 -28.37 -3.75 -50.75
CA ASP A 106 -27.60 -2.60 -50.24
C ASP A 106 -28.32 -1.27 -50.57
N ASP A 107 -28.88 -1.13 -51.78
CA ASP A 107 -29.67 0.04 -52.19
C ASP A 107 -30.95 0.19 -51.36
N ARG A 108 -31.59 -0.93 -51.02
CA ARG A 108 -32.76 -0.95 -50.13
C ARG A 108 -32.41 -0.45 -48.73
N VAL A 109 -31.31 -0.92 -48.16
CA VAL A 109 -30.85 -0.54 -46.82
C VAL A 109 -30.43 0.95 -46.79
N LEU A 110 -29.72 1.42 -47.81
CA LEU A 110 -29.33 2.83 -47.93
C LEU A 110 -30.53 3.76 -48.17
N SER A 111 -31.52 3.32 -48.94
CA SER A 111 -32.76 4.07 -49.18
C SER A 111 -33.61 4.16 -47.91
N GLN A 112 -33.71 3.07 -47.14
CA GLN A 112 -34.43 3.05 -45.87
C GLN A 112 -33.75 3.95 -44.83
N MET A 113 -32.41 4.00 -44.82
CA MET A 113 -31.64 4.92 -43.98
C MET A 113 -31.86 6.39 -44.38
N ARG A 114 -31.84 6.72 -45.69
CA ARG A 114 -32.15 8.08 -46.17
C ARG A 114 -33.58 8.50 -45.86
N ALA A 115 -34.54 7.57 -45.92
CA ALA A 115 -35.93 7.84 -45.57
C ALA A 115 -36.10 8.14 -44.06
N LEU A 116 -35.34 7.44 -43.20
CA LEU A 116 -35.34 7.71 -41.75
C LEU A 116 -34.65 9.04 -41.41
N ILE A 117 -33.60 9.42 -42.13
CA ILE A 117 -32.95 10.73 -41.99
C ILE A 117 -33.88 11.85 -42.48
N GLY A 118 -34.58 11.63 -43.61
CA GLY A 118 -35.58 12.58 -44.12
C GLY A 118 -36.81 12.76 -43.21
N GLN A 119 -37.09 11.81 -42.31
CA GLN A 119 -38.12 11.97 -41.26
C GLN A 119 -37.66 12.82 -40.08
N ILE A 120 -36.34 13.00 -39.91
CA ILE A 120 -35.75 13.86 -38.87
C ILE A 120 -35.61 15.30 -39.39
N ASP A 121 -35.34 15.47 -40.69
CA ASP A 121 -35.17 16.78 -41.34
C ASP A 121 -36.45 17.38 -41.96
N GLY A 122 -37.60 16.69 -41.87
CA GLY A 122 -38.83 16.99 -42.61
C GLY A 122 -39.97 17.69 -41.85
N ASN A 123 -39.70 18.44 -40.78
CA ASN A 123 -40.68 19.41 -40.25
C ASN A 123 -40.39 20.81 -40.84
N GLU A 124 -40.55 20.95 -42.16
CA GLU A 124 -40.51 22.24 -42.87
C GLU A 124 -41.93 22.75 -43.18
N TRP A 125 -42.13 24.04 -42.92
CA TRP A 125 -43.20 24.85 -43.52
C TRP A 125 -42.94 24.98 -45.02
N SER A 126 -43.98 24.67 -45.79
CA SER A 126 -44.01 24.47 -47.25
C SER A 126 -43.43 25.60 -48.11
N PRO A 127 -42.98 25.28 -49.34
CA PRO A 127 -42.69 26.26 -50.37
C PRO A 127 -43.91 26.53 -51.25
N ASP A 128 -44.08 27.78 -51.68
CA ASP A 128 -44.79 28.08 -52.91
C ASP A 128 -44.07 29.18 -53.71
N ARG A 129 -43.51 28.73 -54.85
CA ARG A 129 -43.51 29.30 -56.20
C ARG A 129 -42.99 30.72 -56.56
N LEU A 130 -42.10 30.68 -57.58
CA LEU A 130 -41.97 31.54 -58.78
C LEU A 130 -41.40 32.96 -58.57
N SER A 131 -40.13 33.19 -58.95
CA SER A 131 -39.61 33.58 -60.28
C SER A 131 -39.73 35.07 -60.65
N THR A 132 -38.64 35.58 -61.23
CA THR A 132 -38.46 36.84 -62.00
C THR A 132 -38.56 38.13 -61.15
N ASN A 133 -37.70 39.15 -61.29
CA ASN A 133 -36.92 39.62 -62.42
C ASN A 133 -35.87 40.67 -61.96
N GLN A 134 -34.78 40.81 -62.72
CA GLN A 134 -34.00 42.01 -63.13
C GLN A 134 -34.02 43.30 -62.25
N GLY A 135 -32.93 44.04 -62.03
CA GLY A 135 -31.58 43.99 -62.59
C GLY A 135 -30.72 45.20 -62.17
N SER A 136 -29.43 45.07 -62.49
CA SER A 136 -28.49 46.07 -63.03
C SER A 136 -28.06 47.36 -62.28
N ARG A 137 -26.70 47.44 -62.17
CA ARG A 137 -25.78 48.61 -62.37
C ARG A 137 -25.61 49.57 -61.18
N GLU A 138 -24.43 50.12 -60.83
CA GLU A 138 -23.12 50.44 -61.45
C GLU A 138 -22.07 50.57 -60.30
N ASP A 139 -20.82 50.08 -60.39
CA ASP A 139 -19.54 50.71 -60.83
C ASP A 139 -18.92 51.86 -59.96
N TYR A 140 -17.73 51.57 -59.38
CA TYR A 140 -16.51 52.37 -59.01
C TYR A 140 -16.62 53.64 -58.13
N ALA A 141 -15.74 54.01 -57.16
CA ALA A 141 -14.33 53.69 -56.83
C ALA A 141 -13.90 54.17 -55.39
N SER A 142 -12.76 53.63 -54.90
CA SER A 142 -11.74 54.17 -53.94
C SER A 142 -12.13 54.36 -52.44
N SER A 143 -11.31 54.15 -51.40
CA SER A 143 -9.84 53.97 -51.24
C SER A 143 -9.46 53.20 -49.95
N SER A 144 -8.25 52.63 -49.98
CA SER A 144 -7.20 52.49 -48.94
C SER A 144 -7.50 52.04 -47.48
N ASP A 145 -6.71 51.02 -47.12
CA ASP A 145 -5.93 50.81 -45.89
C ASP A 145 -6.36 49.73 -44.86
N ASP A 146 -5.37 48.83 -44.71
CA ASP A 146 -4.89 48.11 -43.53
C ASP A 146 -5.44 46.73 -43.08
N ALA A 147 -4.47 45.80 -43.11
CA ALA A 147 -4.13 44.74 -42.17
C ALA A 147 -4.96 43.44 -42.10
N ASP A 148 -4.40 42.42 -42.76
CA ASP A 148 -4.04 41.09 -42.25
C ASP A 148 -5.03 40.33 -41.34
N GLU A 149 -5.71 39.36 -41.95
CA GLU A 149 -5.99 38.04 -41.38
C GLU A 149 -6.39 37.12 -42.55
N LEU A 150 -5.86 35.88 -42.63
CA LEU A 150 -6.61 34.63 -42.92
C LEU A 150 -5.80 33.47 -43.56
N MET A 151 -5.94 32.30 -42.89
CA MET A 151 -6.28 30.97 -43.45
C MET A 151 -5.18 29.95 -43.78
N HIS A 152 -5.13 28.91 -42.95
CA HIS A 152 -4.74 27.56 -43.36
C HIS A 152 -5.88 26.55 -43.10
N GLN A 153 -6.19 25.79 -44.14
CA GLN A 153 -7.25 24.78 -44.24
C GLN A 153 -6.86 23.49 -43.48
N PRO A 154 -7.81 22.75 -42.87
CA PRO A 154 -7.50 21.47 -42.25
C PRO A 154 -7.46 20.33 -43.28
N SER A 155 -6.39 19.54 -43.20
CA SER A 155 -6.12 18.33 -43.98
C SER A 155 -6.95 17.13 -43.49
N ARG A 156 -7.31 16.25 -44.44
CA ARG A 156 -8.23 15.10 -44.33
C ARG A 156 -7.83 13.93 -43.38
N SER A 157 -6.96 14.14 -42.38
CA SER A 157 -6.60 13.10 -41.38
C SER A 157 -7.39 13.19 -40.06
N ASP A 158 -8.05 14.31 -39.76
CA ASP A 158 -8.76 14.55 -38.47
C ASP A 158 -10.04 13.71 -38.25
N CYS A 159 -10.61 13.13 -39.31
CA CYS A 159 -11.92 12.47 -39.19
C CYS A 159 -11.86 11.09 -38.51
N ALA A 160 -10.68 10.47 -38.40
CA ALA A 160 -10.56 9.13 -37.83
C ALA A 160 -10.37 9.14 -36.30
N GLN A 161 -9.60 10.10 -35.76
CA GLN A 161 -9.34 10.23 -34.31
C GLN A 161 -10.56 10.75 -33.52
N GLN A 162 -11.34 11.68 -34.10
CA GLN A 162 -12.56 12.18 -33.45
C GLN A 162 -13.62 11.10 -33.18
N THR A 163 -13.61 9.98 -33.92
CA THR A 163 -14.67 8.97 -33.81
C THR A 163 -14.51 8.08 -32.57
N GLU A 164 -13.29 7.92 -32.03
CA GLU A 164 -13.06 7.13 -30.80
C GLU A 164 -13.33 7.94 -29.52
N GLU A 165 -12.99 9.24 -29.49
CA GLU A 165 -13.32 10.13 -28.36
C GLU A 165 -14.83 10.36 -28.18
N THR A 166 -15.60 10.33 -29.27
CA THR A 166 -17.06 10.57 -29.25
C THR A 166 -17.87 9.41 -28.65
N LEU A 167 -17.26 8.23 -28.42
CA LEU A 167 -17.93 7.06 -27.85
C LEU A 167 -17.74 6.90 -26.33
N ALA A 168 -16.81 7.63 -25.73
CA ALA A 168 -16.58 7.58 -24.29
C ALA A 168 -17.59 8.49 -23.57
N VAL A 169 -18.25 7.96 -22.53
CA VAL A 169 -19.02 8.80 -21.62
C VAL A 169 -18.03 9.54 -20.74
N ASP A 170 -17.70 10.76 -21.15
CA ASP A 170 -16.63 11.53 -20.53
C ASP A 170 -16.85 11.73 -19.02
N GLY A 171 -15.84 11.36 -18.22
CA GLY A 171 -15.81 11.57 -16.78
C GLY A 171 -16.74 10.68 -15.94
N ALA A 172 -17.24 9.57 -16.48
CA ALA A 172 -18.03 8.60 -15.73
C ALA A 172 -17.17 7.41 -15.28
N GLU A 173 -16.32 7.61 -14.27
CA GLU A 173 -15.44 6.53 -13.78
C GLU A 173 -16.20 5.47 -12.98
N ASN A 174 -17.36 5.84 -12.43
CA ASN A 174 -18.25 4.91 -11.75
C ASN A 174 -19.73 5.30 -11.97
N PRO A 175 -20.67 4.36 -11.72
CA PRO A 175 -22.09 4.61 -11.94
C PRO A 175 -22.66 5.79 -11.16
N LEU A 176 -22.18 6.05 -9.93
CA LEU A 176 -22.66 7.17 -9.11
C LEU A 176 -22.16 8.51 -9.64
N GLN A 177 -20.94 8.57 -10.14
CA GLN A 177 -20.40 9.78 -10.78
C GLN A 177 -21.12 10.10 -12.08
N LEU A 178 -21.55 9.08 -12.82
CA LEU A 178 -22.39 9.26 -14.00
C LEU A 178 -23.76 9.85 -13.64
N LEU A 179 -24.41 9.32 -12.59
CA LEU A 179 -25.69 9.84 -12.09
C LEU A 179 -25.53 11.26 -11.54
N ALA A 180 -24.42 11.52 -10.86
CA ALA A 180 -24.08 12.85 -10.39
C ALA A 180 -24.00 13.86 -11.54
N ARG A 181 -23.32 13.48 -12.62
CA ARG A 181 -23.25 14.29 -13.84
C ARG A 181 -24.61 14.50 -14.50
N ALA A 182 -25.44 13.45 -14.55
CA ALA A 182 -26.79 13.54 -15.11
C ALA A 182 -27.65 14.60 -14.41
N SER A 183 -27.44 14.85 -13.11
CA SER A 183 -28.17 15.89 -12.37
C SER A 183 -27.92 17.32 -12.87
N TYR A 184 -26.75 17.60 -13.46
CA TYR A 184 -26.41 18.93 -14.00
C TYR A 184 -27.04 19.19 -15.38
N PHE A 185 -27.55 18.15 -16.06
CA PHE A 185 -28.26 18.28 -17.32
C PHE A 185 -29.71 18.68 -17.05
N GLN A 186 -29.95 19.96 -16.75
CA GLN A 186 -31.29 20.52 -16.85
C GLN A 186 -31.58 20.88 -18.32
N PRO A 187 -32.66 20.37 -18.94
CA PRO A 187 -33.08 20.83 -20.25
C PRO A 187 -33.41 22.32 -20.15
N SER A 188 -32.72 23.15 -20.91
CA SER A 188 -33.05 24.57 -21.03
C SER A 188 -34.53 24.68 -21.40
N ARG A 189 -35.37 25.20 -20.49
CA ARG A 189 -36.76 25.51 -20.82
C ARG A 189 -36.71 26.66 -21.83
N ASP A 190 -37.04 26.36 -23.08
CA ASP A 190 -37.22 27.33 -24.15
C ASP A 190 -38.07 28.51 -23.69
N VAL A 191 -37.42 29.65 -23.43
CA VAL A 191 -38.09 30.95 -23.35
C VAL A 191 -38.09 31.52 -24.77
N ARG A 192 -39.08 31.13 -25.57
CA ARG A 192 -39.42 31.89 -26.78
C ARG A 192 -40.17 33.15 -26.36
N GLY A 193 -39.54 34.30 -26.63
CA GLY A 193 -40.21 35.60 -26.72
C GLY A 193 -39.61 36.68 -25.84
N GLN A 194 -38.45 37.23 -26.24
CA GLN A 194 -38.05 38.56 -25.79
C GLN A 194 -38.61 39.63 -26.75
N SER A 195 -39.27 40.63 -26.18
CA SER A 195 -39.33 41.99 -26.73
C SER A 195 -38.68 42.93 -25.69
N PRO A 196 -37.92 43.96 -26.09
CA PRO A 196 -37.05 44.69 -25.17
C PRO A 196 -37.78 45.87 -24.50
N CYS A 197 -37.63 46.03 -23.18
CA CYS A 197 -37.29 47.32 -22.51
C CYS A 197 -37.51 47.36 -20.98
N THR A 198 -36.58 48.05 -20.31
CA THR A 198 -36.58 48.72 -18.99
C THR A 198 -36.25 47.93 -17.70
N PRO A 199 -35.42 48.50 -16.79
CA PRO A 199 -35.06 47.90 -15.51
C PRO A 199 -36.13 48.26 -14.46
N ARG A 200 -36.78 47.25 -13.88
CA ARG A 200 -37.60 47.42 -12.67
C ARG A 200 -37.23 46.42 -11.59
N LYS A 201 -37.30 46.94 -10.37
CA LYS A 201 -36.83 46.40 -9.09
C LYS A 201 -37.31 44.97 -8.83
N LYS A 202 -36.42 44.14 -8.26
CA LYS A 202 -36.74 42.81 -7.72
C LYS A 202 -37.57 42.98 -6.45
N ASP A 203 -38.88 42.84 -6.56
CA ASP A 203 -39.72 42.45 -5.42
C ASP A 203 -39.67 40.92 -5.31
N VAL A 204 -39.17 40.47 -4.15
CA VAL A 204 -39.03 39.07 -3.76
C VAL A 204 -40.40 38.57 -3.31
N ILE A 205 -40.99 37.63 -4.06
CA ILE A 205 -42.02 36.73 -3.54
C ILE A 205 -41.33 35.38 -3.26
N PRO A 206 -41.31 34.89 -2.01
CA PRO A 206 -40.70 33.61 -1.70
C PRO A 206 -41.60 32.48 -2.21
N ARG A 207 -41.16 31.79 -3.27
CA ARG A 207 -41.75 30.50 -3.67
C ARG A 207 -41.23 29.42 -2.72
N SER A 208 -42.12 28.91 -1.88
CA SER A 208 -41.93 27.79 -0.94
C SER A 208 -41.74 26.41 -1.62
N GLY A 209 -41.02 26.34 -2.76
CA GLY A 209 -40.89 25.12 -3.58
C GLY A 209 -39.46 24.65 -3.88
N ASN A 210 -38.42 25.34 -3.40
CA ASN A 210 -37.03 25.06 -3.80
C ASN A 210 -36.31 23.97 -2.97
N SER A 211 -36.86 23.56 -1.82
CA SER A 211 -36.16 22.65 -0.88
C SER A 211 -35.91 21.25 -1.45
N GLU A 212 -36.88 20.68 -2.18
CA GLU A 212 -36.74 19.32 -2.74
C GLU A 212 -35.76 19.25 -3.91
N SER A 213 -35.68 20.31 -4.73
CA SER A 213 -34.75 20.36 -5.86
C SER A 213 -33.29 20.51 -5.37
N GLU A 214 -33.05 21.37 -4.38
CA GLU A 214 -31.73 21.58 -3.79
C GLU A 214 -31.22 20.33 -3.04
N THR A 215 -32.13 19.61 -2.35
CA THR A 215 -31.78 18.35 -1.68
C THR A 215 -31.48 17.23 -2.68
N LEU A 216 -32.19 17.17 -3.81
CA LEU A 216 -31.92 16.22 -4.89
C LEU A 216 -30.58 16.51 -5.57
N GLU A 217 -30.31 17.78 -5.92
CA GLU A 217 -29.03 18.21 -6.51
C GLU A 217 -27.86 17.97 -5.54
N SER A 218 -28.05 18.19 -4.24
CA SER A 218 -27.07 17.89 -3.20
C SER A 218 -26.75 16.39 -3.12
N PHE A 219 -27.77 15.53 -3.17
CA PHE A 219 -27.60 14.07 -3.14
C PHE A 219 -26.79 13.54 -4.32
N PHE A 220 -27.03 14.10 -5.51
CA PHE A 220 -26.30 13.75 -6.73
C PHE A 220 -25.02 14.59 -6.93
N SER A 221 -24.66 15.50 -6.01
CA SER A 221 -23.39 16.22 -6.14
C SER A 221 -22.19 15.31 -5.79
N GLY A 222 -21.04 15.55 -6.44
CA GLY A 222 -19.81 14.81 -6.14
C GLY A 222 -19.37 14.98 -4.68
N ALA A 223 -18.52 14.08 -4.18
CA ALA A 223 -18.00 14.17 -2.82
C ALA A 223 -17.24 15.49 -2.61
N LYS A 224 -17.78 16.41 -1.80
CA LYS A 224 -17.07 17.63 -1.35
C LYS A 224 -16.49 17.43 0.03
N GLU A 225 -15.62 18.33 0.48
CA GLU A 225 -15.24 18.33 1.88
C GLU A 225 -16.45 18.51 2.80
N ASN A 226 -16.28 18.07 4.03
CA ASN A 226 -17.19 18.31 5.13
C ASN A 226 -16.31 18.52 6.36
N LEU A 227 -16.04 19.79 6.68
CA LEU A 227 -15.10 20.19 7.73
C LEU A 227 -15.65 19.87 9.12
N ASP A 228 -14.74 19.56 10.05
CA ASP A 228 -15.02 19.34 11.46
C ASP A 228 -14.75 20.60 12.30
N VAL A 229 -15.44 21.69 11.98
CA VAL A 229 -15.29 23.00 12.63
C VAL A 229 -16.57 23.42 13.36
N GLY A 230 -16.42 24.18 14.45
CA GLY A 230 -17.54 24.65 15.27
C GLY A 230 -17.10 25.00 16.69
N SER A 231 -17.85 25.88 17.35
CA SER A 231 -17.54 26.34 18.71
C SER A 231 -17.58 25.23 19.76
N ASP A 232 -18.35 24.18 19.49
CA ASP A 232 -18.51 23.01 20.35
C ASP A 232 -17.42 21.94 20.15
N VAL A 233 -16.51 22.14 19.20
CA VAL A 233 -15.36 21.26 18.92
C VAL A 233 -14.02 21.99 18.98
N ASP A 234 -14.00 23.31 18.91
CA ASP A 234 -12.79 24.11 18.90
C ASP A 234 -12.07 24.07 20.27
N PRO A 235 -10.79 23.68 20.34
CA PRO A 235 -10.08 23.52 21.60
C PRO A 235 -9.86 24.84 22.37
N ILE A 236 -9.82 25.99 21.67
CA ILE A 236 -9.65 27.31 22.28
C ILE A 236 -11.00 27.80 22.82
N GLU A 237 -12.08 27.70 22.04
CA GLU A 237 -13.41 28.14 22.49
C GLU A 237 -13.96 27.28 23.64
N LEU A 238 -13.60 25.99 23.67
CA LEU A 238 -13.90 25.10 24.79
C LEU A 238 -13.02 25.37 26.04
N GLY A 239 -12.05 26.29 25.95
CA GLY A 239 -11.15 26.63 27.05
C GLY A 239 -10.16 25.51 27.42
N LEU A 240 -9.87 24.59 26.49
CA LEU A 240 -8.91 23.50 26.73
C LEU A 240 -7.46 24.01 26.67
N VAL A 241 -7.23 25.04 25.86
CA VAL A 241 -5.93 25.68 25.61
C VAL A 241 -6.14 27.16 25.30
N THR A 242 -5.20 28.04 25.69
CA THR A 242 -5.24 29.45 25.27
C THR A 242 -4.68 29.64 23.87
N GLU A 243 -4.94 30.79 23.25
CA GLU A 243 -4.40 31.12 21.93
C GLU A 243 -2.86 31.15 21.92
N ASP A 244 -2.24 31.75 22.94
CA ASP A 244 -0.78 31.81 23.09
C ASP A 244 -0.15 30.42 23.31
N GLU A 245 -0.79 29.58 24.14
CA GLU A 245 -0.36 28.19 24.33
C GLU A 245 -0.45 27.40 23.03
N ALA A 246 -1.53 27.60 22.27
CA ALA A 246 -1.74 26.92 21.01
C ALA A 246 -0.69 27.31 19.96
N GLU A 247 -0.39 28.60 19.79
CA GLU A 247 0.64 29.08 18.86
C GLU A 247 2.03 28.53 19.23
N SER A 248 2.34 28.50 20.53
CA SER A 248 3.60 27.97 21.06
C SER A 248 3.76 26.47 20.79
N LEU A 249 2.70 25.69 21.06
CA LEU A 249 2.66 24.25 20.80
C LEU A 249 2.75 23.93 19.31
N PHE A 250 2.08 24.72 18.47
CA PHE A 250 2.11 24.55 17.02
C PHE A 250 3.50 24.87 16.45
N SER A 251 4.15 25.93 16.92
CA SER A 251 5.53 26.28 16.58
C SER A 251 6.52 25.19 17.03
N TYR A 252 6.30 24.62 18.22
CA TYR A 252 7.09 23.49 18.71
C TYR A 252 6.97 22.27 17.80
N PHE A 253 5.78 21.97 17.28
CA PHE A 253 5.56 20.84 16.37
C PHE A 253 6.42 20.96 15.12
N HIS A 254 6.35 22.11 14.43
CA HIS A 254 7.11 22.34 13.21
C HIS A 254 8.62 22.28 13.43
N SER A 255 9.08 22.78 14.58
CA SER A 255 10.50 22.84 14.89
C SER A 255 11.09 21.49 15.32
N ASN A 256 10.32 20.66 16.04
CA ASN A 256 10.86 19.49 16.75
C ASN A 256 10.24 18.15 16.32
N LEU A 257 9.06 18.14 15.71
CA LEU A 257 8.29 16.91 15.46
C LEU A 257 8.04 16.64 13.97
N ALA A 258 7.88 17.68 13.16
CA ALA A 258 7.58 17.58 11.72
C ALA A 258 8.62 16.78 10.92
N HIS A 259 9.88 16.70 11.38
CA HIS A 259 10.90 15.90 10.72
C HIS A 259 10.61 14.39 10.74
N THR A 260 9.81 13.91 11.70
CA THR A 260 9.33 12.51 11.75
C THR A 260 7.90 12.34 11.24
N ARG A 261 7.23 13.46 10.91
CA ARG A 261 5.81 13.53 10.53
C ARG A 261 5.63 14.40 9.28
N TRP A 262 5.50 13.73 8.14
CA TRP A 262 5.29 14.40 6.86
C TRP A 262 3.83 14.81 6.66
N GLY A 263 3.60 15.71 5.70
CA GLY A 263 2.25 16.15 5.31
C GLY A 263 1.82 17.52 5.85
N LEU A 264 2.56 18.11 6.80
CA LEU A 264 2.24 19.44 7.36
C LEU A 264 3.26 20.49 6.89
N ASP A 265 2.98 21.07 5.72
CA ASP A 265 3.74 22.18 5.15
C ASP A 265 3.61 23.47 5.99
N PRO A 266 4.69 24.05 6.57
CA PRO A 266 4.59 25.29 7.36
C PRO A 266 4.16 26.54 6.58
N LYS A 267 4.33 26.56 5.24
CA LYS A 267 3.84 27.64 4.37
C LYS A 267 2.32 27.61 4.22
N LEU A 268 1.70 26.44 4.45
CA LEU A 268 0.25 26.25 4.35
C LEU A 268 -0.39 26.17 5.74
N TYR A 269 0.11 25.24 6.57
CA TYR A 269 -0.40 24.95 7.90
C TYR A 269 0.23 25.87 8.94
N SER A 270 -0.40 27.03 9.14
CA SER A 270 -0.29 27.82 10.37
C SER A 270 -1.32 27.34 11.40
N MET A 271 -1.18 27.77 12.65
CA MET A 271 -2.17 27.51 13.69
C MET A 271 -3.56 28.02 13.27
N SER A 272 -3.64 29.27 12.79
CA SER A 272 -4.89 29.90 12.33
C SER A 272 -5.53 29.18 11.15
N TYR A 273 -4.74 28.83 10.11
CA TYR A 273 -5.25 28.10 8.96
C TYR A 273 -5.74 26.71 9.36
N THR A 274 -4.95 25.98 10.15
CA THR A 274 -5.30 24.62 10.60
C THR A 274 -6.58 24.62 11.42
N ARG A 275 -6.71 25.55 12.38
CA ARG A 275 -7.91 25.74 13.21
C ARG A 275 -9.15 26.04 12.34
N SER A 276 -9.01 26.87 11.30
CA SER A 276 -10.11 27.20 10.40
C SER A 276 -10.56 26.03 9.49
N ARG A 277 -9.73 24.99 9.34
CA ARG A 277 -9.99 23.86 8.46
C ARG A 277 -10.37 22.58 9.20
N SER A 278 -9.83 22.35 10.38
CA SER A 278 -10.12 21.14 11.17
C SER A 278 -9.78 21.31 12.64
N ALA A 279 -10.78 21.17 13.51
CA ALA A 279 -10.55 21.11 14.95
C ALA A 279 -9.76 19.85 15.33
N PHE A 280 -9.99 18.74 14.63
CA PHE A 280 -9.29 17.47 14.88
C PHE A 280 -7.80 17.56 14.57
N LEU A 281 -7.42 18.08 13.41
CA LEU A 281 -6.00 18.25 13.09
C LEU A 281 -5.33 19.25 14.03
N CYS A 282 -5.97 20.40 14.25
CA CYS A 282 -5.46 21.43 15.16
C CYS A 282 -5.18 20.81 16.54
N THR A 283 -6.18 20.18 17.16
CA THR A 283 -6.03 19.54 18.48
C THR A 283 -4.99 18.43 18.47
N SER A 284 -4.90 17.63 17.39
CA SER A 284 -3.92 16.54 17.27
C SER A 284 -2.47 17.06 17.26
N VAL A 285 -2.20 18.15 16.54
CA VAL A 285 -0.88 18.79 16.51
C VAL A 285 -0.52 19.34 17.89
N LEU A 286 -1.46 20.02 18.56
CA LEU A 286 -1.25 20.56 19.90
C LEU A 286 -1.00 19.44 20.93
N ALA A 287 -1.80 18.37 20.89
CA ALA A 287 -1.66 17.20 21.76
C ALA A 287 -0.31 16.51 21.56
N ALA A 288 0.11 16.33 20.31
CA ALA A 288 1.41 15.76 19.97
C ALA A 288 2.56 16.57 20.55
N SER A 289 2.56 17.90 20.38
CA SER A 289 3.57 18.79 20.98
C SER A 289 3.58 18.71 22.50
N ALA A 290 2.42 18.73 23.13
CA ALA A 290 2.31 18.69 24.59
C ALA A 290 2.93 17.41 25.19
N LEU A 291 2.99 16.29 24.46
CA LEU A 291 3.64 15.06 24.92
C LEU A 291 5.15 15.22 25.15
N PHE A 292 5.81 16.15 24.46
CA PHE A 292 7.27 16.32 24.49
C PHE A 292 7.72 17.53 25.32
N ILE A 293 6.78 18.31 25.86
CA ILE A 293 7.07 19.47 26.72
C ILE A 293 6.91 19.06 28.20
N PRO A 294 7.98 19.09 29.02
CA PRO A 294 7.94 18.60 30.41
C PRO A 294 6.88 19.25 31.30
N THR A 295 6.59 20.53 31.10
CA THR A 295 5.62 21.31 31.89
C THR A 295 4.17 21.15 31.40
N ALA A 296 3.94 20.51 30.25
CA ALA A 296 2.64 20.47 29.59
C ALA A 296 1.75 19.27 29.96
N SER A 297 1.99 18.59 31.08
CA SER A 297 1.27 17.35 31.45
C SER A 297 -0.26 17.53 31.49
N ALA A 298 -0.74 18.62 32.09
CA ALA A 298 -2.17 18.90 32.18
C ALA A 298 -2.79 19.28 30.83
N LEU A 299 -2.04 19.95 29.96
CA LEU A 299 -2.46 20.25 28.58
C LEU A 299 -2.53 18.96 27.76
N SER A 300 -1.48 18.14 27.82
CA SER A 300 -1.42 16.85 27.12
C SER A 300 -2.62 15.97 27.47
N LYS A 301 -2.95 15.82 28.76
CA LYS A 301 -4.12 15.02 29.18
C LYS A 301 -5.44 15.55 28.60
N ARG A 302 -5.69 16.86 28.69
CA ARG A 302 -6.94 17.48 28.22
C ARG A 302 -7.05 17.41 26.70
N LEU A 303 -6.00 17.75 25.98
CA LEU A 303 -5.95 17.73 24.52
C LEU A 303 -6.08 16.31 23.98
N SER A 304 -5.37 15.32 24.53
CA SER A 304 -5.49 13.92 24.10
C SER A 304 -6.91 13.35 24.30
N ASN A 305 -7.58 13.70 25.41
CA ASN A 305 -8.98 13.32 25.61
C ASN A 305 -9.91 13.93 24.55
N HIS A 306 -9.63 15.19 24.17
CA HIS A 306 -10.38 15.86 23.12
C HIS A 306 -10.11 15.27 21.74
N VAL A 307 -8.87 14.92 21.41
CA VAL A 307 -8.50 14.19 20.18
C VAL A 307 -9.34 12.91 20.03
N THR A 308 -9.46 12.10 21.09
CA THR A 308 -10.28 10.88 21.07
C THR A 308 -11.76 11.19 20.81
N THR A 309 -12.28 12.26 21.43
CA THR A 309 -13.66 12.71 21.23
C THR A 309 -13.91 13.17 19.79
N LEU A 310 -12.97 13.93 19.22
CA LEU A 310 -13.03 14.42 17.84
C LEU A 310 -12.91 13.26 16.83
N ALA A 311 -12.02 12.29 17.06
CA ALA A 311 -11.90 11.10 16.21
C ALA A 311 -13.24 10.36 16.11
N HIS A 312 -13.91 10.08 17.23
CA HIS A 312 -15.23 9.44 17.23
C HIS A 312 -16.29 10.30 16.53
N ARG A 313 -16.27 11.61 16.75
CA ARG A 313 -17.22 12.54 16.14
C ARG A 313 -17.06 12.62 14.62
N VAL A 314 -15.83 12.70 14.13
CA VAL A 314 -15.48 12.69 12.71
C VAL A 314 -16.02 11.43 12.03
N ILE A 315 -15.82 10.27 12.65
CA ILE A 315 -16.32 8.98 12.15
C ILE A 315 -17.86 8.98 12.13
N LEU A 316 -18.49 9.37 13.24
CA LEU A 316 -19.96 9.36 13.38
C LEU A 316 -20.65 10.33 12.40
N ARG A 317 -20.09 11.53 12.22
CA ARG A 317 -20.65 12.59 11.38
C ARG A 317 -20.17 12.53 9.93
N ARG A 318 -19.23 11.63 9.61
CA ARG A 318 -18.61 11.48 8.29
C ARG A 318 -18.02 12.79 7.77
N HIS A 319 -17.29 13.48 8.65
CA HIS A 319 -16.47 14.62 8.23
C HIS A 319 -15.32 14.13 7.36
N LYS A 320 -14.95 14.93 6.36
CA LYS A 320 -13.91 14.60 5.37
C LYS A 320 -13.19 15.85 4.90
N SER A 321 -11.88 15.84 5.02
CA SER A 321 -10.95 16.85 4.51
C SER A 321 -9.56 16.24 4.49
N ILE A 322 -8.62 16.86 3.78
CA ILE A 322 -7.20 16.46 3.83
C ILE A 322 -6.69 16.57 5.26
N GLU A 323 -7.12 17.60 5.98
CA GLU A 323 -6.74 17.83 7.38
C GLU A 323 -7.15 16.68 8.29
N ILE A 324 -8.34 16.11 8.07
CA ILE A 324 -8.80 14.92 8.82
C ILE A 324 -7.91 13.70 8.52
N VAL A 325 -7.50 13.50 7.27
CA VAL A 325 -6.55 12.43 6.90
C VAL A 325 -5.24 12.61 7.67
N LEU A 326 -4.69 13.83 7.66
CA LEU A 326 -3.47 14.18 8.39
C LEU A 326 -3.64 14.02 9.90
N ALA A 327 -4.82 14.34 10.46
CA ALA A 327 -5.09 14.21 11.89
C ALA A 327 -5.04 12.75 12.34
N PHE A 328 -5.66 11.84 11.58
CA PHE A 328 -5.52 10.40 11.85
C PHE A 328 -4.05 9.96 11.78
N MET A 329 -3.30 10.45 10.80
CA MET A 329 -1.89 10.09 10.61
C MET A 329 -0.94 10.61 11.69
N VAL A 330 -1.16 11.83 12.20
CA VAL A 330 -0.32 12.49 13.21
C VAL A 330 -0.38 11.78 14.56
N ASN A 331 -1.51 11.15 14.90
CA ASN A 331 -1.72 10.52 16.21
C ASN A 331 -1.08 9.12 16.34
N ILE A 332 -1.08 8.31 15.27
CA ILE A 332 -0.52 6.94 15.22
C ILE A 332 0.88 6.74 15.85
N PRO A 333 1.88 7.60 15.62
CA PRO A 333 3.30 7.34 15.93
C PRO A 333 3.59 7.27 17.41
N TRP A 334 2.71 7.89 18.18
CA TRP A 334 2.90 8.22 19.58
C TRP A 334 1.70 7.75 20.40
N MET A 335 0.89 6.85 19.83
CA MET A 335 -0.17 6.17 20.55
C MET A 335 0.41 5.45 21.77
N PHE A 336 -0.37 5.47 22.85
CA PHE A 336 0.01 4.82 24.09
C PHE A 336 -0.09 3.30 23.93
N PRO A 337 0.74 2.53 24.66
CA PRO A 337 0.65 1.08 24.65
C PRO A 337 -0.72 0.60 25.16
N GLY A 338 -1.30 -0.36 24.45
CA GLY A 338 -2.45 -1.13 24.93
C GLY A 338 -2.03 -2.25 25.90
N VAL A 339 -2.97 -3.16 26.20
CA VAL A 339 -2.67 -4.34 27.04
C VAL A 339 -1.81 -5.33 26.26
N HIS A 340 -2.13 -5.55 24.99
CA HIS A 340 -1.34 -6.33 24.03
C HIS A 340 -0.71 -5.42 22.97
N SER A 341 0.28 -5.94 22.25
CA SER A 341 1.06 -5.19 21.23
C SER A 341 0.22 -4.67 20.06
N THR A 342 -0.99 -5.20 19.86
CA THR A 342 -1.89 -4.84 18.77
C THR A 342 -3.19 -4.18 19.23
N ASP A 343 -3.32 -3.88 20.53
CA ASP A 343 -4.55 -3.33 21.11
C ASP A 343 -4.73 -1.82 20.85
N ASP A 344 -3.79 -1.17 20.16
CA ASP A 344 -3.92 0.24 19.79
C ASP A 344 -4.77 0.47 18.54
N GLU A 345 -5.25 1.71 18.42
CA GLU A 345 -6.17 2.15 17.36
C GLU A 345 -5.46 2.45 16.03
N ALA A 346 -4.15 2.21 15.89
CA ALA A 346 -3.41 2.68 14.71
C ALA A 346 -3.96 2.07 13.41
N CYS A 347 -4.37 0.81 13.45
CA CYS A 347 -5.00 0.12 12.31
C CYS A 347 -6.34 0.76 11.92
N VAL A 348 -7.15 1.16 12.91
CA VAL A 348 -8.44 1.83 12.69
C VAL A 348 -8.20 3.22 12.10
N TYR A 349 -7.24 3.96 12.64
CA TYR A 349 -6.88 5.30 12.17
C TYR A 349 -6.37 5.27 10.72
N ILE A 350 -5.52 4.29 10.36
CA ILE A 350 -5.08 4.10 8.96
C ILE A 350 -6.25 3.78 8.05
N SER A 351 -7.16 2.90 8.48
CA SER A 351 -8.32 2.50 7.66
C SER A 351 -9.26 3.68 7.41
N MET A 352 -9.48 4.52 8.43
CA MET A 352 -10.28 5.72 8.31
C MET A 352 -9.59 6.79 7.44
N ALA A 353 -8.31 7.04 7.65
CA ALA A 353 -7.49 7.93 6.82
C ALA A 353 -7.53 7.51 5.34
N THR A 354 -7.38 6.21 5.07
CA THR A 354 -7.43 5.65 3.72
C THR A 354 -8.81 5.84 3.08
N SER A 355 -9.88 5.59 3.84
CA SER A 355 -11.25 5.76 3.34
C SER A 355 -11.52 7.22 2.97
N VAL A 356 -11.19 8.16 3.86
CA VAL A 356 -11.36 9.60 3.61
C VAL A 356 -10.48 10.09 2.44
N ALA A 357 -9.23 9.61 2.35
CA ALA A 357 -8.32 9.96 1.26
C ALA A 357 -8.82 9.47 -0.11
N ILE A 358 -9.41 8.27 -0.17
CA ILE A 358 -9.99 7.73 -1.41
C ILE A 358 -11.26 8.49 -1.79
N ASP A 359 -12.14 8.79 -0.83
CA ASP A 359 -13.35 9.59 -1.05
C ASP A 359 -13.04 10.99 -1.61
N LEU A 360 -11.92 11.58 -1.19
CA LEU A 360 -11.41 12.86 -1.69
C LEU A 360 -10.55 12.75 -2.95
N SER A 361 -10.40 11.55 -3.53
CA SER A 361 -9.60 11.29 -4.73
C SER A 361 -8.11 11.69 -4.60
N LEU A 362 -7.51 11.56 -3.41
CA LEU A 362 -6.07 11.84 -3.20
C LEU A 362 -5.16 10.82 -3.91
N HIS A 363 -5.70 9.67 -4.26
CA HIS A 363 -5.00 8.58 -4.93
C HIS A 363 -4.73 8.83 -6.42
N LYS A 364 -5.33 9.88 -7.00
CA LYS A 364 -5.21 10.25 -8.41
C LYS A 364 -4.07 11.23 -8.64
N VAL A 365 -3.49 11.16 -9.83
CA VAL A 365 -2.46 12.11 -10.29
C VAL A 365 -3.13 13.41 -10.70
N ILE A 366 -2.60 14.53 -10.23
CA ILE A 366 -3.12 15.85 -10.59
C ILE A 366 -2.54 16.25 -11.95
N VAL A 367 -3.41 16.63 -12.88
CA VAL A 367 -3.02 17.04 -14.24
C VAL A 367 -3.77 18.31 -14.64
N SER A 368 -3.17 19.16 -15.46
CA SER A 368 -3.91 20.26 -16.10
C SER A 368 -4.71 19.74 -17.29
N THR A 369 -5.95 20.22 -17.47
CA THR A 369 -6.79 19.89 -18.63
C THR A 369 -6.07 20.18 -19.96
N ASP A 370 -5.16 21.18 -20.00
CA ASP A 370 -4.39 21.53 -21.20
C ASP A 370 -3.29 20.49 -21.53
N GLU A 371 -2.72 19.83 -20.51
CA GLU A 371 -1.68 18.80 -20.67
C GLU A 371 -2.26 17.47 -21.16
N VAL A 372 -3.52 17.18 -20.82
CA VAL A 372 -4.24 15.98 -21.25
C VAL A 372 -4.68 16.08 -22.72
N ARG A 373 -4.88 17.30 -23.24
CA ARG A 373 -5.34 17.55 -24.63
C ARG A 373 -4.20 17.61 -25.66
N GLN A 374 -2.95 17.72 -25.23
CA GLN A 374 -1.81 17.69 -26.15
C GLN A 374 -1.43 16.24 -26.49
N GLU A 375 -1.94 15.75 -27.63
CA GLU A 375 -1.47 14.53 -28.29
C GLU A 375 0.03 14.67 -28.61
N GLY A 376 0.87 14.18 -27.71
CA GLY A 376 2.33 14.33 -27.77
C GLY A 376 3.02 14.23 -26.41
N SER A 377 2.28 14.36 -25.30
CA SER A 377 2.82 14.07 -23.97
C SER A 377 3.22 12.60 -23.86
N THR A 378 4.48 12.35 -23.49
CA THR A 378 5.08 11.02 -23.21
C THR A 378 4.38 10.21 -22.11
N LEU A 379 3.31 10.73 -21.50
CA LEU A 379 2.55 10.08 -20.44
C LEU A 379 1.30 9.40 -21.02
N ALA A 380 1.40 8.10 -21.28
CA ALA A 380 0.24 7.22 -21.49
C ALA A 380 -0.55 7.02 -20.18
N LEU A 381 -1.15 8.10 -19.66
CA LEU A 381 -1.97 8.07 -18.45
C LEU A 381 -3.41 7.66 -18.80
N ALA A 382 -3.94 6.65 -18.10
CA ALA A 382 -5.35 6.36 -18.19
C ALA A 382 -6.15 7.49 -17.52
N ARG A 383 -7.18 8.02 -18.19
CA ARG A 383 -7.97 9.16 -17.71
C ARG A 383 -8.56 8.96 -16.31
N GLY A 384 -8.91 7.72 -15.94
CA GLY A 384 -9.42 7.38 -14.60
C GLY A 384 -8.38 7.42 -13.48
N GLU A 385 -7.08 7.50 -13.80
CA GLU A 385 -6.00 7.70 -12.82
C GLU A 385 -5.70 9.19 -12.57
N CYS A 386 -6.36 10.09 -13.30
CA CYS A 386 -6.07 11.52 -13.32
C CYS A 386 -7.18 12.35 -12.67
N LEU A 387 -6.81 13.49 -12.10
CA LEU A 387 -7.72 14.47 -11.55
C LEU A 387 -7.33 15.86 -12.05
N ASP A 388 -8.27 16.56 -12.66
CA ASP A 388 -8.04 17.93 -13.12
C ASP A 388 -7.78 18.88 -11.93
N THR A 389 -6.85 19.82 -12.09
CA THR A 389 -6.46 20.81 -11.06
C THR A 389 -7.65 21.59 -10.48
N ARG A 390 -8.59 22.07 -11.31
CA ARG A 390 -9.76 22.82 -10.81
C ARG A 390 -10.70 21.91 -10.06
N THR A 391 -10.89 20.68 -10.55
CA THR A 391 -11.69 19.67 -9.85
C THR A 391 -11.09 19.34 -8.49
N ALA A 392 -9.76 19.15 -8.42
CA ALA A 392 -9.05 18.90 -7.16
C ALA A 392 -9.25 20.03 -6.14
N LEU A 393 -9.10 21.29 -6.56
CA LEU A 393 -9.35 22.46 -5.70
C LEU A 393 -10.81 22.56 -5.25
N ALA A 394 -11.76 22.26 -6.15
CA ALA A 394 -13.19 22.28 -5.81
C ALA A 394 -13.57 21.19 -4.78
N LEU A 395 -12.93 20.01 -4.82
CA LEU A 395 -13.10 18.96 -3.81
C LEU A 395 -12.58 19.38 -2.43
N ASP A 396 -11.63 20.33 -2.40
CA ASP A 396 -10.98 20.86 -1.19
C ASP A 396 -11.55 22.20 -0.72
N GLY A 397 -12.56 22.75 -1.40
CA GLY A 397 -13.31 23.92 -0.93
C GLY A 397 -12.99 25.20 -1.65
N TYR A 398 -12.23 25.10 -2.72
CA TYR A 398 -11.67 26.23 -3.44
C TYR A 398 -12.12 26.22 -4.91
N PRO A 399 -13.44 26.18 -5.21
CA PRO A 399 -13.93 26.04 -6.59
C PRO A 399 -13.57 27.23 -7.48
N ASP A 400 -13.47 28.43 -6.90
CA ASP A 400 -13.20 29.68 -7.61
C ASP A 400 -11.71 30.07 -7.62
N MET A 401 -10.84 29.22 -7.07
CA MET A 401 -9.41 29.52 -6.98
C MET A 401 -8.72 29.24 -8.32
N ASP A 402 -7.93 30.21 -8.79
CA ASP A 402 -7.07 30.03 -9.96
C ASP A 402 -5.99 28.97 -9.67
N PRO A 403 -5.93 27.86 -10.43
CA PRO A 403 -4.92 26.81 -10.27
C PRO A 403 -3.47 27.30 -10.36
N TRP A 404 -3.24 28.41 -11.04
CA TRP A 404 -1.90 28.96 -11.24
C TRP A 404 -1.44 29.87 -10.10
N ALA A 405 -2.33 30.23 -9.18
CA ALA A 405 -1.98 30.97 -7.98
C ALA A 405 -1.03 30.15 -7.10
N GLU A 406 -0.05 30.80 -6.47
CA GLU A 406 0.94 30.13 -5.61
C GLU A 406 0.29 29.31 -4.47
N LYS A 407 -0.77 29.84 -3.87
CA LYS A 407 -1.53 29.12 -2.84
C LYS A 407 -2.21 27.86 -3.38
N ALA A 408 -2.72 27.89 -4.61
CA ALA A 408 -3.36 26.74 -5.25
C ALA A 408 -2.34 25.63 -5.52
N LYS A 409 -1.15 25.99 -6.03
CA LYS A 409 -0.05 25.04 -6.23
C LYS A 409 0.36 24.36 -4.92
N LEU A 410 0.44 25.12 -3.82
CA LEU A 410 0.72 24.56 -2.49
C LEU A 410 -0.35 23.57 -2.02
N LEU A 411 -1.63 23.88 -2.23
CA LEU A 411 -2.76 23.02 -1.88
C LEU A 411 -2.74 21.72 -2.71
N LEU A 412 -2.57 21.83 -4.03
CA LEU A 412 -2.49 20.67 -4.93
C LEU A 412 -1.30 19.77 -4.57
N ARG A 413 -0.13 20.36 -4.34
CA ARG A 413 1.06 19.64 -3.88
C ARG A 413 0.84 18.95 -2.53
N ASN A 414 0.06 19.58 -1.64
CA ASN A 414 -0.27 19.00 -0.35
C ASN A 414 -1.18 17.77 -0.45
N ARG A 415 -2.08 17.71 -1.45
CA ARG A 415 -2.87 16.50 -1.75
C ARG A 415 -1.97 15.31 -2.04
N GLU A 416 -1.01 15.50 -2.94
CA GLU A 416 -0.04 14.46 -3.32
C GLU A 416 0.82 14.04 -2.12
N ARG A 417 1.35 15.03 -1.38
CA ARG A 417 2.14 14.79 -0.17
C ARG A 417 1.37 13.98 0.87
N CYS A 418 0.10 14.28 1.08
CA CYS A 418 -0.78 13.56 2.00
C CYS A 418 -0.90 12.09 1.60
N TRP A 419 -1.12 11.81 0.30
CA TRP A 419 -1.20 10.43 -0.21
C TRP A 419 0.11 9.65 -0.04
N ILE A 420 1.24 10.25 -0.41
CA ILE A 420 2.56 9.61 -0.25
C ILE A 420 2.85 9.35 1.24
N SER A 421 2.52 10.31 2.11
CA SER A 421 2.68 10.18 3.56
C SER A 421 1.83 9.06 4.14
N LEU A 422 0.59 8.90 3.66
CA LEU A 422 -0.31 7.82 4.08
C LEU A 422 0.23 6.46 3.63
N PHE A 423 0.70 6.36 2.38
CA PHE A 423 1.34 5.14 1.85
C PHE A 423 2.55 4.75 2.71
N VAL A 424 3.46 5.69 3.00
CA VAL A 424 4.61 5.40 3.84
C VAL A 424 4.15 4.94 5.22
N LEU A 425 3.27 5.67 5.89
CA LEU A 425 2.82 5.31 7.24
C LEU A 425 2.19 3.91 7.28
N GLU A 426 1.28 3.61 6.36
CA GLU A 426 0.58 2.32 6.27
C GLU A 426 1.55 1.17 6.08
N ARG A 427 2.46 1.28 5.11
CA ARG A 427 3.45 0.23 4.82
C ARG A 427 4.33 -0.09 6.02
N GLY A 428 4.71 0.93 6.80
CA GLY A 428 5.53 0.74 7.98
C GLY A 428 4.80 -0.02 9.09
N MET A 429 3.56 0.38 9.34
CA MET A 429 2.73 -0.27 10.35
C MET A 429 2.36 -1.71 9.95
N SER A 430 2.06 -1.93 8.67
CA SER A 430 1.73 -3.25 8.14
C SER A 430 2.93 -4.19 8.20
N LEU A 431 4.13 -3.73 7.83
CA LEU A 431 5.37 -4.51 7.97
C LEU A 431 5.67 -4.87 9.44
N ALA A 432 5.52 -3.93 10.37
CA ALA A 432 5.82 -4.18 11.78
C ALA A 432 4.81 -5.09 12.48
N ARG A 433 3.59 -5.22 11.94
CA ARG A 433 2.52 -6.06 12.50
C ARG A 433 2.22 -7.31 11.67
N GLY A 434 2.95 -7.54 10.57
CA GLY A 434 2.71 -8.66 9.66
C GLY A 434 1.34 -8.61 8.99
N ARG A 435 0.81 -7.40 8.73
CA ARG A 435 -0.51 -7.21 8.11
C ARG A 435 -0.39 -7.06 6.59
N PRO A 436 -1.42 -7.47 5.82
CA PRO A 436 -1.47 -7.17 4.40
C PRO A 436 -1.59 -5.68 4.17
N PHE A 437 -1.06 -5.23 3.04
CA PHE A 437 -1.10 -3.83 2.67
C PHE A 437 -2.48 -3.39 2.18
N VAL A 438 -2.96 -2.26 2.66
CA VAL A 438 -4.30 -1.74 2.32
C VAL A 438 -4.28 -0.51 1.42
N VAL A 439 -3.21 0.30 1.45
CA VAL A 439 -3.08 1.47 0.56
C VAL A 439 -2.51 0.99 -0.78
N PRO A 440 -3.20 1.23 -1.91
CA PRO A 440 -2.77 0.74 -3.22
C PRO A 440 -1.54 1.50 -3.74
N VAL A 441 -0.73 0.82 -4.54
CA VAL A 441 0.36 1.45 -5.30
C VAL A 441 -0.22 2.14 -6.54
N THR A 442 -0.58 3.41 -6.39
CA THR A 442 -1.12 4.25 -7.47
C THR A 442 -0.03 4.77 -8.39
N ARG A 443 -0.40 5.40 -9.50
CA ARG A 443 0.56 6.03 -10.42
C ARG A 443 1.46 7.05 -9.72
N LEU A 444 0.91 7.87 -8.81
CA LEU A 444 1.69 8.81 -7.99
C LEU A 444 2.79 8.10 -7.18
N ILE A 445 2.52 6.91 -6.64
CA ILE A 445 3.53 6.12 -5.91
C ILE A 445 4.54 5.47 -6.87
N LYS A 446 4.08 4.98 -8.03
CA LYS A 446 4.97 4.39 -9.05
C LYS A 446 6.02 5.38 -9.55
N ASP A 447 5.65 6.65 -9.68
CA ASP A 447 6.52 7.69 -10.23
C ASP A 447 7.08 8.64 -9.16
N CYS A 448 6.94 8.33 -7.87
CA CYS A 448 7.30 9.26 -6.79
C CYS A 448 8.80 9.63 -6.77
N ASP A 449 9.65 8.84 -7.43
CA ASP A 449 11.08 9.07 -7.64
C ASP A 449 11.45 10.46 -8.15
N SER A 450 10.62 11.03 -9.03
CA SER A 450 10.81 12.35 -9.62
C SER A 450 9.92 13.41 -8.97
N TRP A 451 9.18 13.04 -7.93
CA TRP A 451 8.30 13.98 -7.24
C TRP A 451 9.11 15.02 -6.48
N TYR A 452 10.28 14.66 -5.92
CA TYR A 452 11.14 15.55 -5.14
C TYR A 452 12.30 16.13 -5.96
N ASP A 453 12.42 17.46 -6.00
CA ASP A 453 13.58 18.21 -6.50
C ASP A 453 14.33 18.90 -5.35
N PRO A 454 15.58 18.48 -5.03
CA PRO A 454 16.38 19.07 -3.95
C PRO A 454 16.63 20.58 -4.05
N LYS A 455 16.50 21.16 -5.25
CA LYS A 455 16.73 22.59 -5.50
C LYS A 455 15.53 23.46 -5.15
N VAL A 456 14.33 22.88 -5.16
CA VAL A 456 13.05 23.61 -5.11
C VAL A 456 12.20 23.15 -3.92
N ASP A 457 12.19 21.86 -3.66
CA ASP A 457 11.39 21.23 -2.62
C ASP A 457 12.10 21.23 -1.26
N LYS A 458 11.35 20.80 -0.24
CA LYS A 458 11.83 20.81 1.14
C LYS A 458 12.64 19.56 1.48
N PRO A 459 13.66 19.68 2.35
CA PRO A 459 14.42 18.51 2.79
C PRO A 459 13.56 17.37 3.34
N GLN A 460 12.45 17.68 4.05
CA GLN A 460 11.55 16.66 4.60
C GLN A 460 10.81 15.85 3.51
N ASP A 461 10.53 16.47 2.37
CA ASP A 461 9.90 15.80 1.23
C ASP A 461 10.87 14.76 0.63
N GLY A 462 12.18 15.05 0.63
CA GLY A 462 13.22 14.10 0.25
C GLY A 462 13.24 12.86 1.14
N HIS A 463 13.16 13.05 2.47
CA HIS A 463 13.03 11.92 3.41
C HIS A 463 11.78 11.09 3.08
N LEU A 464 10.60 11.72 2.99
CA LEU A 464 9.34 11.04 2.69
C LEU A 464 9.43 10.19 1.42
N VAL A 465 9.87 10.78 0.31
CA VAL A 465 9.94 10.11 -0.98
C VAL A 465 10.95 8.96 -0.95
N SER A 466 12.11 9.14 -0.33
CA SER A 466 13.13 8.08 -0.21
C SER A 466 12.57 6.83 0.48
N MET A 467 11.74 7.01 1.51
CA MET A 467 11.05 5.92 2.22
C MET A 467 9.92 5.32 1.39
N ALA A 468 9.20 6.14 0.62
CA ALA A 468 8.16 5.66 -0.31
C ALA A 468 8.76 4.77 -1.40
N VAL A 469 9.87 5.20 -2.02
CA VAL A 469 10.61 4.44 -3.03
C VAL A 469 11.11 3.12 -2.47
N LEU A 470 11.78 3.16 -1.30
CA LEU A 470 12.25 1.94 -0.64
C LEU A 470 11.10 0.95 -0.45
N ARG A 471 9.98 1.39 0.12
CA ARG A 471 8.85 0.51 0.46
C ARG A 471 8.06 0.01 -0.75
N ARG A 472 7.98 0.81 -1.82
CA ARG A 472 7.37 0.39 -3.08
C ARG A 472 8.16 -0.74 -3.74
N ASP A 473 9.48 -0.63 -3.75
CA ASP A 473 10.34 -1.56 -4.51
C ASP A 473 10.68 -2.85 -3.73
N LEU A 474 10.35 -2.90 -2.43
CA LEU A 474 10.53 -4.10 -1.59
C LEU A 474 9.78 -5.33 -2.11
N ASP A 475 8.57 -5.16 -2.65
CA ASP A 475 7.78 -6.30 -3.14
C ASP A 475 8.51 -7.04 -4.29
N LEU A 476 9.22 -6.31 -5.15
CA LEU A 476 10.04 -6.89 -6.22
C LEU A 476 11.27 -7.60 -5.65
N LEU A 477 11.95 -7.00 -4.67
CA LEU A 477 13.09 -7.64 -4.01
C LEU A 477 12.67 -8.96 -3.34
N PHE A 478 11.59 -8.95 -2.55
CA PHE A 478 11.07 -10.15 -1.90
C PHE A 478 10.68 -11.24 -2.89
N SER A 479 10.04 -10.87 -4.00
CA SER A 479 9.67 -11.81 -5.05
C SER A 479 10.90 -12.43 -5.72
N THR A 480 11.94 -11.62 -5.97
CA THR A 480 13.22 -12.07 -6.54
C THR A 480 13.93 -13.03 -5.60
N VAL A 481 14.07 -12.66 -4.33
CA VAL A 481 14.72 -13.48 -3.30
C VAL A 481 13.98 -14.81 -3.10
N ARG A 482 12.65 -14.79 -3.02
CA ARG A 482 11.82 -16.00 -2.95
C ARG A 482 12.07 -16.92 -4.14
N GLY A 483 12.04 -16.37 -5.36
CA GLY A 483 12.28 -17.13 -6.58
C GLY A 483 13.67 -17.79 -6.62
N LEU A 484 14.70 -17.12 -6.10
CA LEU A 484 16.05 -17.68 -5.98
C LEU A 484 16.12 -18.82 -4.95
N CYS A 485 15.44 -18.67 -3.80
CA CYS A 485 15.34 -19.74 -2.81
C CYS A 485 14.59 -20.96 -3.36
N ASP A 486 13.45 -20.76 -4.03
CA ASP A 486 12.66 -21.88 -4.57
C ASP A 486 13.34 -22.58 -5.75
N GLY A 487 14.03 -21.81 -6.61
CA GLY A 487 14.82 -22.37 -7.72
C GLY A 487 16.04 -23.18 -7.29
N SER A 488 16.48 -23.06 -6.03
CA SER A 488 17.65 -23.76 -5.48
C SER A 488 17.43 -25.24 -5.16
N GLN A 489 16.20 -25.73 -5.26
CA GLN A 489 15.83 -27.13 -4.95
C GLN A 489 16.37 -28.16 -5.95
N ASN A 490 17.06 -27.73 -7.01
CA ASN A 490 17.68 -28.63 -7.98
C ASN A 490 18.98 -29.24 -7.41
N PRO A 491 19.17 -30.57 -7.44
CA PRO A 491 20.28 -31.28 -6.78
C PRO A 491 21.68 -31.02 -7.37
N VAL A 492 21.78 -30.16 -8.41
CA VAL A 492 23.04 -29.77 -9.08
C VAL A 492 23.48 -28.36 -8.67
N SER A 493 22.67 -27.63 -7.90
CA SER A 493 22.95 -26.23 -7.59
C SER A 493 23.91 -26.08 -6.40
N ASP A 494 24.98 -25.31 -6.58
CA ASP A 494 25.92 -24.96 -5.51
C ASP A 494 25.27 -23.95 -4.55
N GLY A 495 25.03 -24.36 -3.29
CA GLY A 495 24.42 -23.54 -2.25
C GLY A 495 25.20 -22.26 -1.94
N SER A 496 26.52 -22.26 -2.14
CA SER A 496 27.36 -21.07 -1.96
C SER A 496 27.17 -20.06 -3.10
N LEU A 497 27.06 -20.52 -4.34
CA LEU A 497 26.74 -19.67 -5.49
C LEU A 497 25.35 -19.05 -5.36
N ILE A 498 24.37 -19.82 -4.87
CA ILE A 498 23.02 -19.31 -4.59
C ILE A 498 23.07 -18.23 -3.51
N ALA A 499 23.81 -18.46 -2.42
CA ALA A 499 23.98 -17.47 -1.35
C ALA A 499 24.57 -16.16 -1.88
N GLN A 500 25.62 -16.23 -2.70
CA GLN A 500 26.24 -15.07 -3.35
C GLN A 500 25.29 -14.35 -4.30
N THR A 501 24.46 -15.09 -5.05
CA THR A 501 23.47 -14.52 -5.98
C THR A 501 22.37 -13.77 -5.23
N ILE A 502 21.86 -14.36 -4.15
CA ILE A 502 20.86 -13.71 -3.28
C ILE A 502 21.47 -12.47 -2.63
N GLN A 503 22.70 -12.58 -2.10
CA GLN A 503 23.40 -11.47 -1.47
C GLN A 503 23.59 -10.32 -2.45
N SER A 504 24.13 -10.59 -3.64
CA SER A 504 24.34 -9.60 -4.70
C SER A 504 23.04 -8.90 -5.09
N SER A 505 21.92 -9.63 -5.10
CA SER A 505 20.59 -9.06 -5.39
C SER A 505 20.13 -8.10 -4.30
N ILE A 506 20.33 -8.45 -3.04
CA ILE A 506 19.98 -7.62 -1.88
C ILE A 506 20.89 -6.40 -1.79
N GLU A 507 22.20 -6.59 -1.90
CA GLU A 507 23.20 -5.51 -1.83
C GLU A 507 22.99 -4.50 -2.95
N ARG A 508 22.86 -4.96 -4.20
CA ARG A 508 22.58 -4.09 -5.35
C ARG A 508 21.33 -3.25 -5.13
N PHE A 509 20.26 -3.82 -4.56
CA PHE A 509 19.04 -3.07 -4.25
C PHE A 509 19.32 -1.90 -3.30
N PHE A 510 20.01 -2.17 -2.18
CA PHE A 510 20.31 -1.12 -1.22
C PHE A 510 21.36 -0.13 -1.74
N GLU A 511 22.40 -0.59 -2.44
CA GLU A 511 23.42 0.27 -3.05
C GLU A 511 22.80 1.25 -4.05
N GLN A 512 21.88 0.78 -4.90
CA GLN A 512 21.14 1.65 -5.82
C GLN A 512 20.33 2.71 -5.06
N TRP A 513 19.68 2.31 -3.96
CA TRP A 513 18.96 3.24 -3.11
C TRP A 513 19.90 4.26 -2.46
N TYR A 514 21.03 3.84 -1.87
CA TYR A 514 22.02 4.72 -1.25
C TYR A 514 22.69 5.66 -2.26
N ALA A 515 23.01 5.17 -3.46
CA ALA A 515 23.62 5.97 -4.52
C ALA A 515 22.73 7.15 -4.93
N LYS A 516 21.40 6.94 -4.97
CA LYS A 516 20.44 7.99 -5.29
C LYS A 516 20.11 8.86 -4.07
N TRP A 517 19.74 8.24 -2.96
CA TRP A 517 19.13 8.94 -1.82
C TRP A 517 20.13 9.37 -0.76
N GLY A 518 21.25 8.65 -0.58
CA GLY A 518 22.27 8.96 0.42
C GLY A 518 22.82 10.38 0.28
N VAL A 519 23.18 10.78 -0.94
CA VAL A 519 23.64 12.16 -1.23
C VAL A 519 22.48 13.16 -1.18
N THR A 520 21.32 12.76 -1.67
CA THR A 520 20.15 13.64 -1.85
C THR A 520 19.54 14.09 -0.51
N ILE A 521 19.55 13.23 0.51
CA ILE A 521 18.90 13.50 1.80
C ILE A 521 19.86 13.48 2.99
N GLY A 522 21.12 13.11 2.74
CA GLY A 522 22.17 13.09 3.74
C GLY A 522 22.55 14.48 4.20
N THR A 523 23.02 14.58 5.45
CA THR A 523 23.42 15.83 6.08
C THR A 523 24.92 15.84 6.38
N GLY A 524 25.53 17.02 6.31
CA GLY A 524 26.95 17.22 6.57
C GLY A 524 27.87 16.73 5.44
N PRO A 525 29.20 16.89 5.61
CA PRO A 525 30.19 16.60 4.56
C PRO A 525 30.30 15.10 4.21
N GLN A 526 29.84 14.22 5.10
CA GLN A 526 29.85 12.77 4.93
C GLN A 526 28.49 12.24 4.44
N CYS A 527 27.52 13.12 4.17
CA CYS A 527 26.16 12.78 3.73
C CYS A 527 25.49 11.73 4.62
N HIS A 528 25.59 11.89 5.94
CA HIS A 528 24.96 10.95 6.88
C HIS A 528 23.45 11.06 6.82
N LEU A 529 22.79 9.92 6.71
CA LEU A 529 21.34 9.83 6.79
C LEU A 529 20.86 10.28 8.19
N PRO A 530 19.66 10.88 8.29
CA PRO A 530 19.00 11.05 9.58
C PRO A 530 18.89 9.69 10.31
N PRO A 531 19.13 9.62 11.62
CA PRO A 531 19.19 8.34 12.34
C PRO A 531 17.94 7.47 12.16
N TYR A 532 16.76 8.06 12.10
CA TYR A 532 15.51 7.31 11.90
C TYR A 532 15.41 6.68 10.50
N VAL A 533 15.96 7.33 9.47
CA VAL A 533 16.01 6.78 8.10
C VAL A 533 17.06 5.68 8.05
N ASP A 534 18.21 5.89 8.67
CA ASP A 534 19.29 4.90 8.73
C ASP A 534 18.84 3.61 9.43
N ILE A 535 18.16 3.74 10.58
CA ILE A 535 17.54 2.62 11.28
C ILE A 535 16.53 1.91 10.37
N LEU A 536 15.68 2.65 9.66
CA LEU A 536 14.66 2.08 8.78
C LEU A 536 15.29 1.27 7.64
N VAL A 537 16.29 1.81 6.95
CA VAL A 537 16.96 1.14 5.82
C VAL A 537 17.73 -0.09 6.31
N THR A 538 18.50 0.06 7.38
CA THR A 538 19.29 -1.03 7.97
C THR A 538 18.39 -2.13 8.54
N HIS A 539 17.28 -1.77 9.18
CA HIS A 539 16.29 -2.75 9.64
C HIS A 539 15.61 -3.46 8.46
N THR A 540 15.26 -2.75 7.40
CA THR A 540 14.67 -3.35 6.20
C THR A 540 15.60 -4.40 5.58
N ARG A 541 16.91 -4.11 5.57
CA ARG A 541 17.95 -5.07 5.15
C ARG A 541 17.97 -6.29 6.07
N LEU A 542 17.99 -6.07 7.39
CA LEU A 542 17.91 -7.14 8.38
C LEU A 542 16.68 -8.03 8.19
N SER A 543 15.49 -7.45 8.01
CA SER A 543 14.25 -8.20 7.78
C SER A 543 14.33 -9.03 6.50
N THR A 544 14.99 -8.53 5.46
CA THR A 544 15.22 -9.28 4.22
C THR A 544 16.12 -10.49 4.48
N TYR A 545 17.22 -10.33 5.23
CA TYR A 545 18.07 -11.44 5.65
C TYR A 545 17.34 -12.46 6.52
N GLY A 546 16.54 -11.99 7.49
CA GLY A 546 15.67 -12.86 8.29
C GLY A 546 14.70 -13.67 7.44
N GLY A 547 14.10 -13.04 6.42
CA GLY A 547 13.24 -13.71 5.45
C GLY A 547 13.95 -14.82 4.66
N VAL A 548 15.22 -14.62 4.30
CA VAL A 548 16.05 -15.66 3.65
C VAL A 548 16.34 -16.82 4.60
N ILE A 549 16.77 -16.52 5.84
CA ILE A 549 17.13 -17.53 6.85
C ILE A 549 15.93 -18.43 7.17
N ASN A 550 14.74 -17.84 7.24
CA ASN A 550 13.50 -18.53 7.59
C ASN A 550 12.77 -19.11 6.38
N HIS A 551 13.31 -18.96 5.16
CA HIS A 551 12.64 -19.45 3.96
C HIS A 551 12.59 -21.00 3.98
N PRO A 552 11.42 -21.63 3.80
CA PRO A 552 11.27 -23.08 3.91
C PRO A 552 12.22 -23.86 3.00
N THR A 553 12.40 -23.37 1.77
CA THR A 553 13.23 -23.98 0.72
C THR A 553 14.68 -23.48 0.69
N ALA A 554 15.11 -22.57 1.58
CA ALA A 554 16.50 -22.09 1.56
C ALA A 554 17.50 -23.21 1.97
N PRO A 555 18.55 -23.46 1.18
CA PRO A 555 19.64 -24.38 1.51
C PRO A 555 20.37 -24.02 2.81
N MET A 556 21.02 -25.00 3.43
CA MET A 556 21.73 -24.78 4.70
C MET A 556 22.90 -23.80 4.57
N GLU A 557 23.61 -23.82 3.45
CA GLU A 557 24.69 -22.90 3.12
C GLU A 557 24.18 -21.46 3.03
N VAL A 558 23.03 -21.25 2.37
CA VAL A 558 22.35 -19.95 2.29
C VAL A 558 21.95 -19.47 3.68
N ARG A 559 21.29 -20.33 4.47
CA ARG A 559 20.91 -19.98 5.85
C ARG A 559 22.12 -19.60 6.70
N ARG A 560 23.21 -20.36 6.63
CA ARG A 560 24.46 -20.08 7.36
C ARG A 560 25.07 -18.74 6.94
N PHE A 561 25.15 -18.49 5.63
CA PHE A 561 25.69 -17.25 5.08
C PHE A 561 24.95 -16.01 5.61
N PHE A 562 23.61 -16.04 5.54
CA PHE A 562 22.81 -14.89 5.94
C PHE A 562 22.71 -14.69 7.46
N ARG A 563 23.10 -15.66 8.30
CA ARG A 563 23.17 -15.43 9.76
C ARG A 563 24.21 -14.38 10.13
N THR A 564 25.41 -14.44 9.57
CA THR A 564 26.48 -13.47 9.86
C THR A 564 26.11 -12.09 9.33
N ALA A 565 25.58 -12.02 8.10
CA ALA A 565 25.08 -10.77 7.51
C ALA A 565 23.90 -10.18 8.30
N GLY A 566 22.98 -11.04 8.76
CA GLY A 566 21.87 -10.69 9.64
C GLY A 566 22.35 -10.14 10.98
N LEU A 567 23.30 -10.82 11.64
CA LEU A 567 23.87 -10.37 12.90
C LEU A 567 24.53 -9.00 12.75
N SER A 568 25.38 -8.81 11.72
CA SER A 568 25.99 -7.51 11.42
C SER A 568 24.94 -6.40 11.26
N SER A 569 23.90 -6.65 10.46
CA SER A 569 22.81 -5.69 10.24
C SER A 569 22.05 -5.37 11.53
N ALA A 570 21.83 -6.37 12.40
CA ALA A 570 21.17 -6.18 13.69
C ALA A 570 21.98 -5.33 14.67
N LEU A 571 23.30 -5.55 14.73
CA LEU A 571 24.20 -4.71 15.52
C LEU A 571 24.20 -3.26 15.00
N ASN A 572 24.19 -3.07 13.68
CA ASN A 572 24.16 -1.74 13.07
C ASN A 572 22.87 -0.98 13.36
N VAL A 573 21.70 -1.65 13.39
CA VAL A 573 20.43 -1.02 13.81
C VAL A 573 20.52 -0.48 15.23
N MET A 574 20.97 -1.29 16.19
CA MET A 574 21.11 -0.87 17.59
C MET A 574 22.14 0.26 17.72
N ARG A 575 23.25 0.19 16.99
CA ARG A 575 24.30 1.20 16.99
C ARG A 575 23.82 2.54 16.42
N ALA A 576 23.03 2.52 15.34
CA ALA A 576 22.42 3.72 14.78
C ALA A 576 21.50 4.42 15.79
N ALA A 577 20.73 3.65 16.58
CA ALA A 577 19.91 4.18 17.66
C ALA A 577 20.75 4.83 18.78
N ILE A 578 21.82 4.16 19.22
CA ILE A 578 22.71 4.67 20.28
C ILE A 578 23.43 5.95 19.83
N ARG A 579 24.00 5.97 18.62
CA ARG A 579 24.72 7.16 18.10
C ARG A 579 23.78 8.32 17.79
N GLY A 580 22.56 8.00 17.36
CA GLY A 580 21.56 8.96 16.93
C GLY A 580 20.62 9.46 18.02
N GLU A 581 20.81 9.07 19.30
CA GLU A 581 19.85 9.31 20.39
C GLU A 581 19.33 10.75 20.45
N SER A 582 20.22 11.74 20.31
CA SER A 582 19.88 13.17 20.35
C SER A 582 18.85 13.62 19.31
N GLN A 583 18.70 12.88 18.22
CA GLN A 583 17.75 13.16 17.13
C GLN A 583 16.57 12.19 17.14
N LEU A 584 16.47 11.28 18.11
CA LEU A 584 15.43 10.25 18.20
C LEU A 584 14.41 10.51 19.31
N HIS A 585 14.48 11.64 20.01
CA HIS A 585 13.54 11.97 21.09
C HIS A 585 12.07 11.88 20.68
N SER A 586 11.73 12.27 19.45
CA SER A 586 10.36 12.20 18.89
C SER A 586 10.14 11.01 17.97
N MET A 587 11.01 9.99 18.01
CA MET A 587 10.91 8.86 17.09
C MET A 587 9.56 8.14 17.20
N PRO A 588 9.04 7.58 16.10
CA PRO A 588 7.79 6.83 16.11
C PRO A 588 7.91 5.51 16.87
N ASN A 589 6.79 5.02 17.41
CA ASN A 589 6.65 3.70 18.01
C ASN A 589 7.21 2.58 17.11
N ASN A 590 7.01 2.69 15.80
CA ASN A 590 7.55 1.75 14.82
C ASN A 590 9.09 1.62 14.90
N THR A 591 9.81 2.70 15.20
CA THR A 591 11.27 2.68 15.34
C THR A 591 11.70 1.89 16.57
N ALA A 592 10.95 1.97 17.67
CA ALA A 592 11.21 1.14 18.85
C ALA A 592 11.05 -0.35 18.52
N ILE A 593 10.01 -0.73 17.76
CA ILE A 593 9.80 -2.11 17.31
C ILE A 593 10.98 -2.59 16.45
N MET A 594 11.45 -1.78 15.51
CA MET A 594 12.61 -2.13 14.66
C MET A 594 13.89 -2.37 15.47
N ILE A 595 14.16 -1.51 16.47
CA ILE A 595 15.33 -1.66 17.34
C ILE A 595 15.20 -2.92 18.20
N SER A 596 14.03 -3.19 18.76
CA SER A 596 13.78 -4.39 19.56
C SER A 596 13.84 -5.67 18.73
N PHE A 597 13.35 -5.65 17.49
CA PHE A 597 13.49 -6.77 16.56
C PHE A 597 14.97 -7.09 16.31
N ALA A 598 15.80 -6.08 16.04
CA ALA A 598 17.23 -6.25 15.87
C ALA A 598 17.92 -6.81 17.13
N ALA A 599 17.57 -6.29 18.31
CA ALA A 599 18.08 -6.79 19.58
C ALA A 599 17.73 -8.27 19.83
N CYS A 600 16.48 -8.66 19.61
CA CYS A 600 16.04 -10.05 19.74
C CYS A 600 16.75 -10.95 18.71
N PHE A 601 16.84 -10.53 17.45
CA PHE A 601 17.53 -11.27 16.40
C PHE A 601 19.01 -11.52 16.76
N ALA A 602 19.71 -10.48 17.24
CA ALA A 602 21.10 -10.60 17.67
C ALA A 602 21.24 -11.50 18.91
N LEU A 603 20.33 -11.39 19.88
CA LEU A 603 20.32 -12.23 21.09
C LEU A 603 20.13 -13.70 20.73
N THR A 604 19.17 -14.01 19.85
CA THR A 604 18.90 -15.37 19.39
C THR A 604 20.11 -15.94 18.66
N LEU A 605 20.77 -15.20 17.76
CA LEU A 605 21.98 -15.72 17.12
C LEU A 605 23.14 -15.88 18.12
N SER A 606 23.23 -15.01 19.13
CA SER A 606 24.29 -15.08 20.13
C SER A 606 24.23 -16.32 21.04
N SER A 607 23.09 -16.99 21.16
CA SER A 607 23.01 -18.24 21.94
C SER A 607 23.66 -19.44 21.26
N TYR A 608 24.05 -19.31 19.99
CA TYR A 608 24.67 -20.37 19.19
C TYR A 608 26.14 -20.09 18.88
N THR A 609 26.77 -19.13 19.57
CA THR A 609 28.22 -18.90 19.47
C THR A 609 28.96 -19.94 20.31
N SER A 610 30.10 -20.44 19.82
CA SER A 610 30.90 -21.44 20.53
C SER A 610 31.26 -21.02 21.96
N ASP A 611 31.28 -22.01 22.86
CA ASP A 611 31.66 -21.85 24.26
C ASP A 611 33.04 -21.17 24.37
N GLY A 612 33.08 -20.00 25.04
CA GLY A 612 34.30 -19.20 25.24
C GLY A 612 34.43 -17.95 24.38
N SER A 613 33.53 -17.70 23.41
CA SER A 613 33.53 -16.46 22.63
C SER A 613 33.10 -15.24 23.47
N THR A 614 33.83 -14.12 23.34
CA THR A 614 33.43 -12.83 23.92
C THR A 614 32.29 -12.15 23.17
N LEU A 615 31.83 -12.72 22.05
CA LEU A 615 30.79 -12.18 21.19
C LEU A 615 29.44 -12.08 21.90
N ALA A 616 28.98 -13.16 22.56
CA ALA A 616 27.68 -13.15 23.23
C ALA A 616 27.60 -12.13 24.40
N PRO A 617 28.62 -12.01 25.29
CA PRO A 617 28.68 -10.90 26.26
C PRO A 617 28.65 -9.51 25.62
N SER A 618 29.35 -9.32 24.51
CA SER A 618 29.44 -8.05 23.78
C SER A 618 28.10 -7.65 23.14
N ILE A 619 27.39 -8.62 22.57
CA ILE A 619 26.02 -8.44 22.03
C ILE A 619 25.05 -8.06 23.15
N ARG A 620 25.08 -8.76 24.29
CA ARG A 620 24.23 -8.43 25.45
C ARG A 620 24.50 -7.02 25.97
N LYS A 621 25.75 -6.57 25.99
CA LYS A 621 26.11 -5.19 26.35
C LYS A 621 25.47 -4.18 25.40
N LEU A 622 25.58 -4.39 24.08
CA LEU A 622 24.97 -3.50 23.10
C LEU A 622 23.44 -3.46 23.21
N ILE A 623 22.80 -4.61 23.45
CA ILE A 623 21.33 -4.67 23.67
C ILE A 623 20.94 -3.85 24.90
N ASN A 624 21.69 -3.93 25.99
CA ASN A 624 21.42 -3.12 27.19
C ASN A 624 21.58 -1.62 26.91
N GLU A 625 22.64 -1.22 26.19
CA GLU A 625 22.85 0.18 25.79
C GLU A 625 21.68 0.69 24.93
N ALA A 626 21.21 -0.11 23.96
CA ALA A 626 20.05 0.23 23.13
C ALA A 626 18.75 0.27 23.95
N ALA A 627 18.56 -0.65 24.90
CA ALA A 627 17.42 -0.66 25.80
C ALA A 627 17.36 0.59 26.70
N ASP A 628 18.52 1.05 27.19
CA ASP A 628 18.63 2.30 27.95
C ASP A 628 18.22 3.52 27.11
N VAL A 629 18.61 3.57 25.83
CA VAL A 629 18.16 4.60 24.88
C VAL A 629 16.64 4.57 24.71
N LEU A 630 16.05 3.39 24.51
CA LEU A 630 14.60 3.23 24.35
C LEU A 630 13.82 3.71 25.59
N GLU A 631 14.31 3.40 26.80
CA GLU A 631 13.73 3.87 28.06
C GLU A 631 13.81 5.39 28.20
N ARG A 632 14.97 6.00 27.92
CA ARG A 632 15.13 7.46 27.98
C ARG A 632 14.23 8.19 26.98
N ILE A 633 14.14 7.70 25.74
CA ILE A 633 13.24 8.26 24.73
C ILE A 633 11.78 8.12 25.16
N GLY A 634 11.40 6.95 25.70
CA GLY A 634 10.03 6.66 26.13
C GLY A 634 9.57 7.50 27.32
N THR A 635 10.52 8.02 28.11
CA THR A 635 10.31 8.77 29.34
C THR A 635 10.79 10.23 29.27
N VAL A 636 10.98 10.77 28.05
CA VAL A 636 11.42 12.17 27.83
C VAL A 636 10.57 13.19 28.60
N THR A 637 9.29 12.90 28.79
CA THR A 637 8.43 13.56 29.78
C THR A 637 7.72 12.50 30.63
N LYS A 638 7.28 12.88 31.84
CA LYS A 638 6.57 11.97 32.75
C LYS A 638 5.24 11.46 32.20
N HIS A 639 4.59 12.24 31.34
CA HIS A 639 3.31 11.92 30.72
C HIS A 639 3.44 11.39 29.29
N ARG A 640 4.66 11.19 28.79
CA ARG A 640 4.92 10.64 27.45
C ARG A 640 4.35 9.23 27.30
N ASN A 641 4.55 8.39 28.33
CA ASN A 641 4.14 6.99 28.36
C ASN A 641 4.47 6.25 27.04
N GLY A 642 5.71 6.42 26.57
CA GLY A 642 6.11 5.96 25.24
C GLY A 642 6.24 4.44 25.17
N LEU A 643 5.78 3.84 24.08
CA LEU A 643 5.89 2.40 23.83
C LEU A 643 7.35 1.89 23.92
N SER A 644 8.33 2.73 23.57
CA SER A 644 9.75 2.41 23.67
C SER A 644 10.20 2.09 25.10
N GLU A 645 9.58 2.66 26.14
CA GLU A 645 9.91 2.34 27.53
C GLU A 645 9.61 0.87 27.85
N LEU A 646 8.46 0.35 27.40
CA LEU A 646 8.09 -1.05 27.58
C LEU A 646 9.06 -1.98 26.85
N TYR A 647 9.40 -1.64 25.60
CA TYR A 647 10.37 -2.41 24.82
C TYR A 647 11.75 -2.41 25.47
N GLY A 648 12.25 -1.28 25.95
CA GLY A 648 13.54 -1.22 26.65
C GLY A 648 13.56 -2.09 27.92
N LYS A 649 12.53 -1.98 28.76
CA LYS A 649 12.39 -2.83 29.97
C LYS A 649 12.34 -4.32 29.60
N TYR A 650 11.60 -4.68 28.56
CA TYR A 650 11.51 -6.06 28.10
C TYR A 650 12.84 -6.59 27.58
N LEU A 651 13.58 -5.81 26.79
CA LEU A 651 14.92 -6.17 26.30
C LEU A 651 15.88 -6.49 27.46
N LYS A 652 15.89 -5.67 28.51
CA LYS A 652 16.71 -5.94 29.72
C LYS A 652 16.30 -7.24 30.40
N GLN A 653 15.00 -7.54 30.49
CA GLN A 653 14.52 -8.77 31.09
C GLN A 653 14.95 -10.01 30.31
N ILE A 654 14.85 -10.01 28.97
CA ILE A 654 15.26 -11.15 28.15
C ILE A 654 16.78 -11.33 28.14
N VAL A 655 17.56 -10.25 28.17
CA VAL A 655 19.02 -10.32 28.27
C VAL A 655 19.44 -10.94 29.61
N ARG A 656 18.77 -10.55 30.72
CA ARG A 656 19.03 -11.16 32.03
C ARG A 656 18.74 -12.65 32.04
N LYS A 657 17.59 -13.07 31.51
CA LYS A 657 17.22 -14.49 31.40
C LYS A 657 18.21 -15.29 30.55
N ALA A 658 18.66 -14.73 29.42
CA ALA A 658 19.65 -15.38 28.55
C ALA A 658 21.01 -15.53 29.26
N ALA A 659 21.41 -14.55 30.08
CA ALA A 659 22.64 -14.65 30.87
C ALA A 659 22.56 -15.71 31.97
N GLU A 660 21.41 -15.87 32.62
CA GLU A 660 21.16 -16.90 33.65
C GLU A 660 21.17 -18.32 33.05
N GLN A 661 20.59 -18.51 31.87
CA GLN A 661 20.56 -19.80 31.16
C GLN A 661 21.94 -20.24 30.66
N GLY A 662 22.80 -19.30 30.25
CA GLY A 662 24.20 -19.59 29.88
C GLY A 662 25.11 -19.92 31.07
N GLY A 663 24.65 -19.72 32.31
CA GLY A 663 25.44 -19.96 33.53
C GLY A 663 25.13 -21.27 34.27
N THR A 664 24.11 -22.02 33.84
CA THR A 664 23.66 -23.25 34.52
C THR A 664 23.33 -24.37 33.53
N ALA A 665 24.36 -25.10 33.07
CA ALA A 665 24.13 -26.46 32.60
C ALA A 665 23.84 -27.36 33.82
N PRO A 666 22.78 -28.19 33.82
CA PRO A 666 22.64 -29.24 34.81
C PRO A 666 23.73 -30.28 34.53
N SER A 667 24.63 -30.50 35.50
CA SER A 667 25.44 -31.69 35.52
C SER A 667 24.52 -32.91 35.54
N ALA A 668 24.47 -33.65 34.43
CA ALA A 668 23.82 -34.95 34.41
C ALA A 668 24.44 -35.84 35.50
N PRO A 669 23.65 -36.55 36.31
CA PRO A 669 24.20 -37.43 37.33
C PRO A 669 24.98 -38.56 36.65
N LEU A 670 26.27 -38.64 36.97
CA LEU A 670 27.16 -39.74 36.59
C LEU A 670 26.54 -41.06 37.06
N GLN A 671 26.04 -41.84 36.10
CA GLN A 671 25.59 -43.21 36.36
C GLN A 671 26.82 -44.11 36.41
N GLU A 672 27.13 -44.59 37.61
CA GLU A 672 28.18 -45.57 37.89
C GLU A 672 28.03 -46.82 37.00
N ALA A 673 28.95 -47.01 36.06
CA ALA A 673 29.16 -48.30 35.41
C ALA A 673 30.29 -49.05 36.11
N ARG A 674 29.91 -50.13 36.82
CA ARG A 674 30.78 -51.05 37.54
C ARG A 674 31.58 -51.94 36.58
N MET A 675 32.88 -52.06 36.91
CA MET A 675 33.75 -53.26 36.85
C MET A 675 34.49 -53.61 35.53
N SER A 676 35.83 -53.55 35.60
CA SER A 676 36.71 -54.73 35.51
C SER A 676 38.09 -54.43 36.11
N GLN A 677 38.67 -55.40 36.82
CA GLN A 677 39.82 -55.29 37.73
C GLN A 677 41.18 -55.57 37.07
N ALA A 678 42.23 -55.04 37.75
CA ALA A 678 43.60 -55.55 37.97
C ALA A 678 44.76 -54.87 37.21
N PRO A 679 46.00 -54.87 37.77
CA PRO A 679 46.38 -54.50 39.14
C PRO A 679 47.53 -53.45 39.21
N GLU A 680 47.79 -53.04 40.45
CA GLU A 680 48.74 -52.07 41.02
C GLU A 680 50.09 -51.80 40.32
N LEU A 681 50.53 -50.53 40.37
CA LEU A 681 51.91 -50.21 40.75
C LEU A 681 52.01 -48.79 41.37
N HIS A 682 52.33 -48.78 42.66
CA HIS A 682 52.81 -47.62 43.41
C HIS A 682 54.09 -47.06 42.79
N GLN A 683 54.18 -45.74 42.57
CA GLN A 683 55.42 -45.01 42.83
C GLN A 683 55.23 -43.49 43.05
N LEU A 684 55.62 -43.14 44.26
CA LEU A 684 55.99 -41.88 44.90
C LEU A 684 56.38 -40.66 44.03
N ARG A 685 55.92 -39.50 44.54
CA ARG A 685 56.51 -38.15 44.52
C ARG A 685 57.98 -38.08 44.06
N GLY A 686 58.23 -37.21 43.07
CA GLY A 686 59.50 -36.54 42.83
C GLY A 686 59.25 -35.13 42.32
N ALA A 687 59.70 -34.13 43.07
CA ALA A 687 59.62 -32.72 42.71
C ALA A 687 60.87 -32.28 41.94
N SER A 688 60.69 -31.26 41.10
CA SER A 688 61.70 -30.32 40.56
C SER A 688 62.46 -30.76 39.29
N VAL A 689 62.38 -29.98 38.20
CA VAL A 689 63.31 -28.86 37.88
C VAL A 689 62.92 -28.29 36.50
N HIS A 690 62.79 -26.97 36.43
CA HIS A 690 62.68 -26.21 35.19
C HIS A 690 63.94 -26.32 34.32
N THR A 691 63.77 -26.48 33.01
CA THR A 691 64.64 -25.85 32.00
C THR A 691 63.76 -25.26 30.89
N PRO A 692 63.96 -24.00 30.49
CA PRO A 692 63.18 -23.36 29.44
C PRO A 692 63.85 -23.61 28.10
N ASN A 693 63.09 -24.12 27.12
CA ASN A 693 63.50 -24.04 25.72
C ASN A 693 62.52 -23.09 25.02
N ASP A 694 62.88 -21.81 25.07
CA ASP A 694 62.37 -20.77 24.18
C ASP A 694 62.87 -21.06 22.78
N SER A 695 62.01 -21.58 21.91
CA SER A 695 62.16 -21.48 20.45
C SER A 695 60.97 -22.09 19.72
N ASP A 696 59.74 -21.63 20.01
CA ASP A 696 58.59 -21.78 19.08
C ASP A 696 57.36 -20.89 19.39
N ALA A 697 57.52 -19.83 20.19
CA ALA A 697 56.41 -18.96 20.61
C ALA A 697 56.29 -17.67 19.78
N PHE A 698 56.21 -17.76 18.44
CA PHE A 698 55.96 -16.55 17.63
C PHE A 698 54.94 -16.66 16.50
N LEU A 699 54.21 -17.76 16.33
CA LEU A 699 53.24 -17.87 15.23
C LEU A 699 51.87 -18.49 15.55
N ASN A 700 51.45 -18.59 16.81
CA ASN A 700 50.05 -18.93 17.13
C ASN A 700 49.62 -18.36 18.48
N GLN A 701 49.16 -17.11 18.50
CA GLN A 701 48.23 -16.63 19.52
C GLN A 701 46.95 -16.15 18.81
N PRO A 702 45.79 -16.77 19.06
CA PRO A 702 44.52 -16.12 18.75
C PRO A 702 44.44 -14.89 19.66
N LEU A 703 44.32 -13.71 19.07
CA LEU A 703 43.96 -12.48 19.79
C LEU A 703 42.51 -12.61 20.29
N LEU A 704 42.31 -13.43 21.32
CA LEU A 704 41.10 -13.45 22.13
C LEU A 704 41.12 -12.16 22.95
N TRP A 705 40.24 -11.23 22.60
CA TRP A 705 40.02 -10.01 23.37
C TRP A 705 39.75 -10.36 24.84
N PRO A 706 40.55 -9.90 25.80
CA PRO A 706 40.33 -10.20 27.22
C PRO A 706 39.12 -9.47 27.81
N GLU A 707 38.57 -8.47 27.10
CA GLU A 707 37.39 -7.70 27.50
C GLU A 707 36.26 -7.77 26.46
N PRO A 708 34.98 -7.63 26.87
CA PRO A 708 33.86 -7.55 25.95
C PRO A 708 34.01 -6.38 24.98
N VAL A 709 33.85 -6.68 23.69
CA VAL A 709 33.96 -5.73 22.58
C VAL A 709 32.87 -4.66 22.66
N GLN A 710 33.24 -3.38 22.53
CA GLN A 710 32.31 -2.27 22.55
C GLN A 710 31.78 -1.97 21.13
N PHE A 711 30.75 -2.70 20.70
CA PHE A 711 30.15 -2.53 19.38
C PHE A 711 29.58 -1.12 19.11
N SER A 712 29.17 -0.38 20.16
CA SER A 712 28.60 0.96 20.01
C SER A 712 29.58 1.97 19.37
N THR A 713 30.88 1.80 19.58
CA THR A 713 31.93 2.71 19.09
C THR A 713 32.62 2.23 17.81
N MET A 714 32.37 1.00 17.36
CA MET A 714 32.99 0.41 16.16
C MET A 714 32.34 0.87 14.85
N SER A 715 33.12 0.96 13.77
CA SER A 715 32.63 1.13 12.39
C SER A 715 32.00 -0.16 11.82
N ASP A 716 31.30 -0.06 10.69
CA ASP A 716 30.65 -1.22 10.04
C ASP A 716 31.67 -2.28 9.64
N ASP A 717 32.78 -1.84 9.04
CA ASP A 717 33.88 -2.70 8.61
C ASP A 717 34.54 -3.39 9.81
N GLN A 718 34.67 -2.70 10.95
CA GLN A 718 35.18 -3.29 12.18
C GLN A 718 34.25 -4.36 12.73
N ILE A 719 32.92 -4.14 12.70
CA ILE A 719 31.94 -5.16 13.12
C ILE A 719 32.01 -6.37 12.20
N ALA A 720 31.98 -6.16 10.87
CA ALA A 720 32.10 -7.24 9.90
C ALA A 720 33.40 -8.05 10.10
N HIS A 721 34.51 -7.37 10.36
CA HIS A 721 35.78 -8.00 10.67
C HIS A 721 35.70 -8.85 11.95
N VAL A 722 35.16 -8.32 13.05
CA VAL A 722 35.01 -9.06 14.32
C VAL A 722 34.12 -10.30 14.16
N LEU A 723 33.05 -10.20 13.38
CA LEU A 723 32.13 -11.32 13.14
C LEU A 723 32.75 -12.42 12.26
N ASN A 724 33.70 -12.07 11.39
CA ASN A 724 34.39 -13.02 10.52
C ASN A 724 35.68 -13.59 11.14
N GLN A 725 36.00 -13.26 12.40
CA GLN A 725 37.18 -13.81 13.10
C GLN A 725 36.99 -15.28 13.52
N PRO A 726 38.05 -16.10 13.43
CA PRO A 726 38.01 -17.49 13.90
C PRO A 726 37.72 -17.55 15.40
N GLY A 727 36.75 -18.38 15.81
CA GLY A 727 36.25 -18.48 17.18
C GLY A 727 34.95 -17.69 17.46
N ASN A 728 34.49 -16.86 16.52
CA ASN A 728 33.18 -16.19 16.56
C ASN A 728 32.16 -16.84 15.60
N GLU A 729 32.47 -18.04 15.10
CA GLU A 729 31.57 -18.78 14.21
C GLU A 729 30.31 -19.23 14.94
N LEU A 730 29.18 -19.18 14.23
CA LEU A 730 27.90 -19.69 14.69
C LEU A 730 27.85 -21.20 14.45
N GLU A 731 27.50 -21.98 15.48
CA GLU A 731 27.46 -23.45 15.40
C GLU A 731 26.52 -23.98 14.30
N SER A 732 26.92 -25.08 13.66
CA SER A 732 26.19 -25.73 12.57
C SER A 732 24.95 -26.50 13.01
N SER A 733 24.86 -26.87 14.31
CA SER A 733 23.74 -27.61 14.91
C SER A 733 22.53 -26.73 15.16
N PHE A 734 22.00 -26.19 14.07
CA PHE A 734 20.70 -25.56 14.05
C PHE A 734 19.81 -26.48 13.22
N GLY A 735 19.08 -27.36 13.90
CA GLY A 735 17.80 -27.81 13.36
C GLY A 735 17.01 -26.54 13.12
N GLY A 736 16.62 -26.29 11.86
CA GLY A 736 15.94 -25.06 11.46
C GLY A 736 14.96 -24.60 12.52
N LEU A 737 14.95 -23.29 12.86
CA LEU A 737 13.87 -22.71 13.66
C LEU A 737 12.57 -23.30 13.13
N SER A 738 11.90 -24.08 13.96
CA SER A 738 10.51 -24.38 13.67
C SER A 738 9.83 -23.03 13.52
N TRP A 739 8.93 -22.90 12.55
CA TRP A 739 7.96 -21.81 12.56
C TRP A 739 7.41 -21.61 13.98
N ASP A 740 7.23 -22.71 14.74
CA ASP A 740 6.75 -22.71 16.11
C ASP A 740 7.70 -22.10 17.16
N ASP A 741 9.02 -22.19 16.98
CA ASP A 741 10.00 -21.63 17.94
C ASP A 741 10.14 -20.11 17.81
N MET A 742 9.96 -19.58 16.59
CA MET A 742 9.68 -18.16 16.37
C MET A 742 8.22 -17.78 16.71
N ASN A 743 7.25 -18.70 16.64
CA ASN A 743 5.85 -18.47 17.03
C ASN A 743 5.60 -18.49 18.54
N ASN A 744 6.60 -18.74 19.39
CA ASN A 744 6.46 -18.34 20.81
C ASN A 744 6.32 -16.81 20.99
N TYR A 745 6.37 -16.05 19.88
CA TYR A 745 5.77 -14.73 19.72
C TYR A 745 4.37 -14.81 19.08
N ASN A 746 3.33 -14.81 19.93
CA ASN A 746 1.90 -14.65 19.61
C ASN A 746 1.51 -13.35 18.84
N TRP A 747 2.39 -12.67 18.09
CA TRP A 747 2.07 -11.33 17.55
C TRP A 747 2.47 -11.04 16.08
N LEU A 748 3.01 -12.00 15.32
CA LEU A 748 3.35 -11.80 13.91
C LEU A 748 2.92 -13.00 13.05
N HIS A 749 1.61 -13.19 12.89
CA HIS A 749 1.07 -14.13 11.91
C HIS A 749 1.37 -13.60 10.50
N TRP A 750 2.33 -14.20 9.80
CA TRP A 750 2.38 -14.09 8.34
C TRP A 750 1.25 -14.98 7.77
N PRO A 751 0.46 -14.53 6.77
CA PRO A 751 -0.47 -15.42 6.11
C PRO A 751 0.31 -16.45 5.30
N GLU A 752 0.22 -17.72 5.67
CA GLU A 752 0.45 -18.83 4.76
C GLU A 752 -0.65 -18.78 3.69
N PHE A 753 -0.30 -18.40 2.46
CA PHE A 753 -1.18 -18.59 1.33
C PHE A 753 -0.93 -20.00 0.77
N LEU A 754 -1.92 -20.88 0.96
CA LEU A 754 -2.09 -22.12 0.19
C LEU A 754 -2.36 -21.84 -1.28
#